data_AF-A0A969ZBH9-F1
#
_entry.id   AF-A0A969ZBH9-F1
#
_cell.length_a   1.000
_cell.length_b   1.000
_cell.length_c   1.000
_cell.angle_alpha   90.00
_cell.angle_beta   90.00
_cell.angle_gamma   90.00
#
_symmetry.space_group_name_H-M   'P 1'
#
loop_
_entity.id
_entity.type
_entity.pdbx_description
1 polymer ?
#
loop_
_entity_poly.entity_id
_entity_poly.type
_entity_poly.pdbx_seq_one_letter_code
_entity_poly.pdbx_strand_id
1 'polypeptide(L)'
;MTSPNNSCGFKRIFCFIKNRRLSSAAFLILIASILIEVFFFNFRHFESLGFLPISSGEATDIQGMTPLEDGNYIVGESGNSRILFKPNGFVKNIKISVSSLSKGYMDFFISFVDEGNSEPFETEVRRVVPGVERTRYHRTHFSGIAGEVAINLINQPFDTVSLDEISFNQTVPFNFSIFRFCFVYFLLFIPYCFRPDSKIYEFLLMDKKHKFIKISTVFILAVLIAVFFRILTTSNSFWVNPSRDYDNQYQRLSESILDGRADLKEDPPEWLVRMQNPYDTNARLKLELEYGENALWDHVFFEGRYYSYFGVLPALVYHIPFYLISGDHAPTYFGIFLCLTVFSFFSFLLFYLLAKEYFDKTPFVTYIFITLIFVFSSGAVYIAHRPDFYSFPIALSMALTVGGLCFWLISKASKKGHSLFFTALGSFFIALNALSRPQFLISAFLFLPIFYDKLIPRYLFSKRSLTFLLSSLFPFILVAVSAGYYNYIRFGNVLDFGANYNLTSNDMTVRGFVANRIPLGLFTYLLQPVDVDFLFPYIKPTSVTAKYLGVTIKEPTFGGLFAISSFSWLSMLTFIRSDNPSADKTPKRLAIASIIAALILIIADTQMAGILQRYFSDFSWLILLSASIAAMEISNSPEKSHTAKTVIRTFLTLSLILCILYQLSLSFIDITHTLSQTEPEKFYSVSSLFEFLS
;
A
#
# COMPACT_ATOMS: atom_id res chain seq x y z
N MET A 1 31.22 22.32 47.08
CA MET A 1 32.23 22.14 46.02
C MET A 1 31.91 20.83 45.29
N THR A 2 30.90 20.86 44.43
CA THR A 2 30.95 21.04 42.95
C THR A 2 31.11 19.73 42.19
N SER A 3 29.98 19.27 41.63
CA SER A 3 29.91 18.27 40.56
C SER A 3 30.48 18.83 39.26
N PRO A 4 30.84 17.95 38.30
CA PRO A 4 30.55 18.29 36.92
C PRO A 4 29.87 17.15 36.15
N ASN A 5 28.58 17.38 35.91
CA ASN A 5 27.87 17.35 34.62
C ASN A 5 27.92 16.11 33.68
N ASN A 6 26.77 15.45 33.68
CA ASN A 6 26.19 14.51 32.69
C ASN A 6 25.89 15.12 31.29
N SER A 7 26.74 15.97 30.70
CA SER A 7 26.44 16.61 29.39
C SER A 7 27.10 15.98 28.15
N CYS A 8 27.73 14.81 28.27
CA CYS A 8 28.62 14.29 27.20
C CYS A 8 27.93 13.39 26.14
N GLY A 9 26.62 13.15 26.24
CA GLY A 9 25.88 12.32 25.27
C GLY A 9 25.61 13.04 23.94
N PHE A 10 25.18 14.31 23.99
CA PHE A 10 24.81 15.09 22.81
C PHE A 10 26.02 15.60 22.01
N LYS A 11 27.15 15.92 22.67
CA LYS A 11 28.37 16.40 22.00
C LYS A 11 29.04 15.36 21.08
N ARG A 12 28.78 14.06 21.27
CA ARG A 12 29.38 13.00 20.45
C ARG A 12 28.60 12.66 19.18
N ILE A 13 27.31 12.98 19.12
CA ILE A 13 26.53 12.91 17.87
C ILE A 13 27.06 13.96 16.87
N PHE A 14 27.43 15.14 17.37
CA PHE A 14 28.19 16.14 16.59
C PHE A 14 29.62 15.70 16.24
N CYS A 15 30.17 14.66 16.85
CA CYS A 15 31.50 14.15 16.49
C CYS A 15 31.48 13.34 15.18
N PHE A 16 30.31 12.83 14.75
CA PHE A 16 30.14 12.27 13.40
C PHE A 16 30.19 13.38 12.33
N ILE A 17 29.74 14.58 12.68
CA ILE A 17 29.85 15.82 11.87
C ILE A 17 31.29 16.37 11.88
N LYS A 18 32.16 15.94 12.81
CA LYS A 18 33.58 16.34 12.86
C LYS A 18 34.44 15.66 11.79
N ASN A 19 33.88 14.76 11.00
CA ASN A 19 34.51 14.28 9.79
C ASN A 19 34.40 15.37 8.72
N ARG A 20 35.46 16.18 8.54
CA ARG A 20 35.49 17.32 7.58
C ARG A 20 34.91 16.97 6.21
N ARG A 21 35.09 15.73 5.75
CA ARG A 21 34.54 15.23 4.48
C ARG A 21 33.01 15.11 4.47
N LEU A 22 32.39 14.67 5.57
CA LEU A 22 30.93 14.55 5.68
C LEU A 22 30.27 15.94 5.76
N SER A 23 30.85 16.86 6.53
CA SER A 23 30.34 18.23 6.63
C SER A 23 30.44 18.98 5.30
N SER A 24 31.56 18.84 4.58
CA SER A 24 31.72 19.44 3.25
C SER A 24 30.73 18.87 2.24
N ALA A 25 30.51 17.55 2.23
CA ALA A 25 29.55 16.93 1.32
C ALA A 25 28.10 17.31 1.64
N ALA A 26 27.73 17.35 2.93
CA ALA A 26 26.40 17.80 3.36
C ALA A 26 26.13 19.25 2.89
N PHE A 27 27.14 20.11 2.97
CA PHE A 27 27.06 21.50 2.51
C PHE A 27 26.96 21.60 0.98
N LEU A 28 27.73 20.81 0.23
CA LEU A 28 27.62 20.76 -1.23
C LEU A 28 26.25 20.25 -1.69
N ILE A 29 25.72 19.22 -1.03
CA ILE A 29 24.37 18.70 -1.31
C ILE A 29 23.30 19.74 -0.97
N LEU A 30 23.49 20.50 0.12
CA LEU A 30 22.60 21.60 0.47
C LEU A 30 22.57 22.67 -0.64
N ILE A 31 23.74 23.12 -1.10
CA ILE A 31 23.85 24.09 -2.20
C ILE A 31 23.20 23.52 -3.46
N ALA A 32 23.52 22.28 -3.83
CA ALA A 32 22.93 21.64 -5.01
C ALA A 32 21.40 21.57 -4.92
N SER A 33 20.86 21.25 -3.74
CA SER A 33 19.41 21.18 -3.52
C SER A 33 18.75 22.55 -3.62
N ILE A 34 19.38 23.62 -3.13
CA ILE A 34 18.91 25.00 -3.30
C ILE A 34 18.91 25.37 -4.79
N LEU A 35 19.99 25.07 -5.51
CA LEU A 35 20.09 25.38 -6.94
C LEU A 35 19.05 24.63 -7.77
N ILE A 36 18.79 23.35 -7.46
CA ILE A 36 17.73 22.57 -8.10
C ILE A 36 16.36 23.19 -7.79
N GLU A 37 16.09 23.57 -6.54
CA GLU A 37 14.83 24.20 -6.17
C GLU A 37 14.59 25.54 -6.87
N VAL A 38 15.63 26.38 -6.90
CA VAL A 38 15.55 27.71 -7.51
C VAL A 38 15.47 27.61 -9.02
N PHE A 39 16.34 26.85 -9.70
CA PHE A 39 16.47 26.94 -11.15
C PHE A 39 15.73 25.83 -11.91
N PHE A 40 15.69 24.61 -11.38
CA PHE A 40 15.08 23.49 -12.10
C PHE A 40 13.57 23.45 -11.88
N PHE A 41 13.11 23.44 -10.62
CA PHE A 41 11.66 23.33 -10.34
C PHE A 41 10.87 24.64 -10.53
N ASN A 42 11.56 25.77 -10.64
CA ASN A 42 11.00 27.07 -10.99
C ASN A 42 11.47 27.55 -12.39
N PHE A 43 11.95 26.64 -13.25
CA PHE A 43 12.36 26.99 -14.61
C PHE A 43 11.27 27.76 -15.39
N ARG A 44 10.00 27.37 -15.23
CA ARG A 44 8.84 28.04 -15.86
C ARG A 44 8.71 29.51 -15.48
N HIS A 45 9.09 29.90 -14.25
CA HIS A 45 9.12 31.29 -13.84
C HIS A 45 10.12 32.08 -14.71
N PHE A 46 11.37 31.62 -14.78
CA PHE A 46 12.42 32.28 -15.57
C PHE A 46 12.12 32.27 -17.07
N GLU A 47 11.56 31.17 -17.59
CA GLU A 47 11.11 31.09 -18.99
C GLU A 47 10.06 32.17 -19.27
N SER A 48 9.08 32.32 -18.37
CA SER A 48 7.95 33.24 -18.55
C SER A 48 8.31 34.72 -18.46
N LEU A 49 9.43 35.09 -17.83
CA LEU A 49 9.92 36.48 -17.81
C LEU A 49 10.23 37.01 -19.21
N GLY A 50 10.51 36.12 -20.17
CA GLY A 50 10.76 36.48 -21.56
C GLY A 50 9.50 36.53 -22.43
N PHE A 51 8.30 36.25 -21.89
CA PHE A 51 7.08 36.23 -22.68
C PHE A 51 6.57 37.66 -22.89
N LEU A 52 6.33 38.02 -24.15
CA LEU A 52 5.72 39.31 -24.49
C LEU A 52 4.22 39.24 -24.14
N PRO A 53 3.71 40.16 -23.30
CA PRO A 53 2.30 40.18 -22.94
C PRO A 53 1.43 40.31 -24.19
N ILE A 54 0.40 39.47 -24.28
CA ILE A 54 -0.70 39.67 -25.22
C ILE A 54 -1.80 40.34 -24.40
N SER A 55 -2.33 41.47 -24.87
CA SER A 55 -3.52 42.08 -24.27
C SER A 55 -4.58 40.99 -24.17
N SER A 56 -4.99 40.66 -22.94
CA SER A 56 -6.12 39.75 -22.70
C SER A 56 -7.34 40.34 -23.40
N GLY A 57 -7.63 39.87 -24.61
CA GLY A 57 -8.88 40.21 -25.27
C GLY A 57 -10.03 39.66 -24.43
N GLU A 58 -11.13 40.38 -24.39
CA GLU A 58 -12.39 39.80 -23.92
C GLU A 58 -12.70 38.54 -24.76
N ALA A 59 -13.36 37.56 -24.16
CA ALA A 59 -13.78 36.37 -24.88
C ALA A 59 -14.61 36.80 -26.10
N THR A 60 -14.19 36.38 -27.28
CA THR A 60 -14.86 36.70 -28.55
C THR A 60 -16.23 36.04 -28.62
N ASP A 61 -16.35 34.84 -28.02
CA ASP A 61 -17.59 34.08 -27.96
C ASP A 61 -17.57 33.12 -26.76
N ILE A 62 -18.72 32.94 -26.11
CA ILE A 62 -18.93 31.97 -25.02
C ILE A 62 -20.15 31.12 -25.40
N GLN A 63 -19.93 29.83 -25.59
CA GLN A 63 -20.95 28.87 -26.00
C GLN A 63 -21.20 27.85 -24.89
N GLY A 64 -22.45 27.40 -24.77
CA GLY A 64 -22.84 26.34 -23.83
C GLY A 64 -22.92 26.78 -22.37
N MET A 65 -22.89 28.09 -22.10
CA MET A 65 -23.20 28.67 -20.79
C MET A 65 -24.00 29.95 -20.93
N THR A 66 -24.77 30.29 -19.90
CA THR A 66 -25.46 31.59 -19.79
C THR A 66 -25.00 32.34 -18.52
N PRO A 67 -24.78 33.66 -18.61
CA PRO A 67 -24.35 34.44 -17.45
C PRO A 67 -25.47 34.60 -16.42
N LEU A 68 -25.09 34.65 -15.14
CA LEU A 68 -25.93 34.92 -13.98
C LEU A 68 -25.67 36.33 -13.44
N GLU A 69 -26.60 36.86 -12.63
CA GLU A 69 -26.52 38.22 -12.07
C GLU A 69 -25.35 38.43 -11.08
N ASP A 70 -24.83 37.35 -10.51
CA ASP A 70 -23.72 37.33 -9.55
C ASP A 70 -22.33 37.27 -10.23
N GLY A 71 -22.28 37.26 -11.56
CA GLY A 71 -21.04 37.15 -12.35
C GLY A 71 -20.61 35.71 -12.65
N ASN A 72 -21.34 34.71 -12.15
CA ASN A 72 -21.13 33.31 -12.49
C ASN A 72 -21.83 32.94 -13.81
N TYR A 73 -21.59 31.72 -14.28
CA TYR A 73 -22.23 31.16 -15.47
C TYR A 73 -22.94 29.85 -15.13
N ILE A 74 -24.11 29.61 -15.72
CA ILE A 74 -24.80 28.32 -15.64
C ILE A 74 -24.57 27.54 -16.94
N VAL A 75 -24.21 26.27 -16.81
CA VAL A 75 -23.91 25.39 -17.94
C VAL A 75 -25.20 24.86 -18.56
N GLY A 76 -25.26 24.81 -19.89
CA GLY A 76 -26.38 24.24 -20.62
C GLY A 76 -26.52 22.70 -20.49
N GLU A 77 -27.54 22.15 -21.13
CA GLU A 77 -27.89 20.71 -21.03
C GLU A 77 -26.80 19.76 -21.53
N SER A 78 -25.92 20.21 -22.43
CA SER A 78 -24.83 19.39 -22.98
C SER A 78 -23.71 19.12 -21.98
N GLY A 79 -23.60 19.91 -20.91
CA GLY A 79 -22.49 19.86 -19.97
C GLY A 79 -21.14 20.35 -20.52
N ASN A 80 -21.05 20.65 -21.82
CA ASN A 80 -19.82 21.14 -22.45
C ASN A 80 -19.96 22.61 -22.82
N SER A 81 -18.88 23.36 -22.61
CA SER A 81 -18.87 24.79 -22.86
C SER A 81 -17.57 25.23 -23.50
N ARG A 82 -17.60 26.30 -24.27
CA ARG A 82 -16.44 26.77 -25.05
C ARG A 82 -16.29 28.27 -24.91
N ILE A 83 -15.08 28.71 -24.57
CA ILE A 83 -14.70 30.13 -24.47
C ILE A 83 -13.66 30.41 -25.56
N LEU A 84 -14.02 31.21 -26.56
CA LEU A 84 -13.18 31.50 -27.73
C LEU A 84 -12.44 32.82 -27.60
N PHE A 85 -11.16 32.83 -27.97
CA PHE A 85 -10.29 34.00 -28.03
C PHE A 85 -9.61 34.11 -29.38
N LYS A 86 -9.32 35.34 -29.83
CA LYS A 86 -8.56 35.63 -31.05
C LYS A 86 -7.29 36.44 -30.73
N PRO A 87 -6.26 35.81 -30.14
CA PRO A 87 -5.08 36.52 -29.64
C PRO A 87 -4.22 37.11 -30.77
N ASN A 88 -4.24 36.53 -31.97
CA ASN A 88 -3.44 36.95 -33.14
C ASN A 88 -1.95 37.17 -32.78
N GLY A 89 -1.39 36.25 -32.01
CA GLY A 89 -0.03 36.38 -31.48
C GLY A 89 0.59 35.06 -31.07
N PHE A 90 1.87 35.10 -30.68
CA PHE A 90 2.58 33.94 -30.15
C PHE A 90 2.13 33.65 -28.72
N VAL A 91 1.12 32.81 -28.56
CA VAL A 91 0.67 32.33 -27.25
C VAL A 91 1.66 31.29 -26.74
N LYS A 92 2.43 31.66 -25.71
CA LYS A 92 3.43 30.82 -25.02
C LYS A 92 2.89 30.20 -23.74
N ASN A 93 1.98 30.86 -23.03
CA ASN A 93 1.24 30.20 -21.97
C ASN A 93 -0.15 30.81 -21.81
N ILE A 94 -0.99 30.08 -21.08
CA ILE A 94 -2.35 30.49 -20.73
C ILE A 94 -2.49 30.33 -19.22
N LYS A 95 -2.93 31.40 -18.56
CA LYS A 95 -3.41 31.37 -17.18
C LYS A 95 -4.93 31.19 -17.22
N ILE A 96 -5.45 30.17 -16.56
CA ILE A 96 -6.87 29.83 -16.52
C ILE A 96 -7.32 29.82 -15.06
N SER A 97 -8.21 30.75 -14.70
CA SER A 97 -8.83 30.80 -13.38
C SER A 97 -10.33 30.53 -13.54
N VAL A 98 -10.68 29.25 -13.46
CA VAL A 98 -12.05 28.74 -13.59
C VAL A 98 -12.30 27.71 -12.51
N SER A 99 -13.52 27.68 -11.96
CA SER A 99 -13.94 26.66 -11.01
C SER A 99 -15.40 26.24 -11.21
N SER A 100 -15.67 24.95 -11.02
CA SER A 100 -17.01 24.43 -10.85
C SER A 100 -17.39 24.57 -9.38
N LEU A 101 -18.55 25.16 -9.08
CA LEU A 101 -19.04 25.29 -7.70
C LEU A 101 -19.47 23.94 -7.12
N SER A 102 -19.87 22.97 -7.96
CA SER A 102 -20.24 21.63 -7.48
C SER A 102 -19.03 20.74 -7.20
N LYS A 103 -17.99 20.76 -8.06
CA LYS A 103 -16.82 19.87 -7.94
C LYS A 103 -15.62 20.50 -7.23
N GLY A 104 -15.51 21.82 -7.21
CA GLY A 104 -14.33 22.53 -6.69
C GLY A 104 -13.09 22.47 -7.59
N TYR A 105 -13.21 21.91 -8.80
CA TYR A 105 -12.16 21.88 -9.83
C TYR A 105 -12.78 21.95 -11.22
N MET A 106 -11.98 22.24 -12.25
CA MET A 106 -12.45 22.32 -13.63
C MET A 106 -11.59 21.47 -14.58
N ASP A 107 -12.22 20.54 -15.30
CA ASP A 107 -11.57 19.81 -16.39
C ASP A 107 -11.73 20.58 -17.70
N PHE A 108 -10.68 20.67 -18.50
CA PHE A 108 -10.68 21.42 -19.75
C PHE A 108 -9.69 20.87 -20.76
N PHE A 109 -9.87 21.21 -22.02
CA PHE A 109 -8.85 21.06 -23.06
C PHE A 109 -8.80 22.31 -23.94
N ILE A 110 -7.68 22.52 -24.62
CA ILE A 110 -7.47 23.68 -25.48
C ILE A 110 -7.66 23.23 -26.92
N SER A 111 -8.47 23.97 -27.69
CA SER A 111 -8.52 23.85 -29.15
C SER A 111 -7.93 25.12 -29.77
N PHE A 112 -7.03 25.01 -30.75
CA PHE A 112 -6.38 26.19 -31.33
C PHE A 112 -6.19 26.08 -32.84
N VAL A 113 -6.16 27.24 -33.51
CA VAL A 113 -5.81 27.42 -34.92
C VAL A 113 -4.57 28.32 -34.97
N ASP A 114 -3.50 27.83 -35.58
CA ASP A 114 -2.22 28.52 -35.71
C ASP A 114 -1.67 28.40 -37.14
N GLU A 115 -0.50 28.95 -37.41
CA GLU A 115 0.15 28.86 -38.73
C GLU A 115 0.36 27.42 -39.24
N GLY A 116 0.34 26.42 -38.35
CA GLY A 116 0.50 25.01 -38.70
C GLY A 116 -0.81 24.31 -39.06
N ASN A 117 -1.96 24.86 -38.67
CA ASN A 117 -3.25 24.17 -38.77
C ASN A 117 -4.35 25.16 -39.18
N SER A 118 -5.02 24.88 -40.31
CA SER A 118 -6.18 25.68 -40.77
C SER A 118 -7.48 25.31 -40.06
N GLU A 119 -7.52 24.13 -39.42
CA GLU A 119 -8.64 23.64 -38.62
C GLU A 119 -8.22 23.52 -37.15
N PRO A 120 -9.15 23.62 -36.18
CA PRO A 120 -8.81 23.55 -34.76
C PRO A 120 -8.14 22.23 -34.38
N PHE A 121 -6.94 22.31 -33.77
CA PHE A 121 -6.26 21.18 -33.16
C PHE A 121 -6.55 21.12 -31.66
N GLU A 122 -6.85 19.94 -31.13
CA GLU A 122 -7.22 19.72 -29.73
C GLU A 122 -6.07 19.14 -28.89
N THR A 123 -5.91 19.64 -27.67
CA THR A 123 -4.96 19.09 -26.69
C THR A 123 -5.59 18.03 -25.81
N GLU A 124 -4.75 17.28 -25.09
CA GLU A 124 -5.21 16.41 -24.00
C GLU A 124 -5.91 17.20 -22.88
N VAL A 125 -6.80 16.51 -22.16
CA VAL A 125 -7.53 17.07 -21.02
C VAL A 125 -6.58 17.40 -19.87
N ARG A 126 -6.77 18.58 -19.28
CA ARG A 126 -6.08 19.08 -18.10
C ARG A 126 -7.11 19.50 -17.06
N ARG A 127 -6.63 19.72 -15.82
CA ARG A 127 -7.46 20.12 -14.69
C ARG A 127 -6.89 21.37 -14.03
N VAL A 128 -7.75 22.34 -13.76
CA VAL A 128 -7.49 23.47 -12.87
C VAL A 128 -8.10 23.17 -11.51
N VAL A 129 -7.31 23.34 -10.45
CA VAL A 129 -7.77 23.29 -9.06
C VAL A 129 -7.50 24.67 -8.45
N PRO A 130 -8.55 25.49 -8.19
CA PRO A 130 -8.39 26.87 -7.73
C PRO A 130 -7.49 27.02 -6.50
N GLY A 131 -7.56 26.11 -5.54
CA GLY A 131 -6.70 26.13 -4.35
C GLY A 131 -5.20 25.85 -4.61
N VAL A 132 -4.82 25.47 -5.84
CA VAL A 132 -3.45 25.11 -6.21
C VAL A 132 -2.96 25.95 -7.39
N GLU A 133 -2.24 27.03 -7.09
CA GLU A 133 -1.81 28.05 -8.07
C GLU A 133 -1.11 27.49 -9.31
N ARG A 134 -0.24 26.48 -9.14
CA ARG A 134 0.49 25.86 -10.27
C ARG A 134 -0.43 25.21 -11.31
N THR A 135 -1.65 24.81 -10.93
CA THR A 135 -2.61 24.21 -11.85
C THR A 135 -3.30 25.22 -12.76
N ARG A 136 -3.12 26.52 -12.52
CA ARG A 136 -3.73 27.59 -13.32
C ARG A 136 -2.88 27.98 -14.54
N TYR A 137 -1.60 27.62 -14.57
CA TYR A 137 -0.66 28.05 -15.62
C TYR A 137 -0.31 26.88 -16.53
N HIS A 138 -0.58 27.03 -17.83
CA HIS A 138 -0.37 25.98 -18.83
C HIS A 138 0.55 26.48 -19.95
N ARG A 139 1.65 25.77 -20.18
CA ARG A 139 2.56 26.08 -21.29
C ARG A 139 1.94 25.59 -22.61
N THR A 140 2.02 26.43 -23.65
CA THR A 140 1.57 26.07 -25.00
C THR A 140 2.75 25.95 -25.96
N HIS A 141 2.66 25.03 -26.92
CA HIS A 141 3.69 24.80 -27.93
C HIS A 141 3.07 24.85 -29.33
N PHE A 142 2.40 25.95 -29.64
CA PHE A 142 1.84 26.21 -30.97
C PHE A 142 2.96 26.42 -32.00
N SER A 143 2.70 26.05 -33.25
CA SER A 143 3.65 26.08 -34.38
C SER A 143 3.94 27.50 -34.90
N GLY A 144 3.19 28.51 -34.45
CA GLY A 144 3.37 29.88 -34.90
C GLY A 144 2.46 30.88 -34.19
N ILE A 145 2.01 31.90 -34.94
CA ILE A 145 0.97 32.84 -34.50
C ILE A 145 -0.35 32.07 -34.36
N ALA A 146 -0.97 32.16 -33.18
CA ALA A 146 -2.29 31.60 -32.95
C ALA A 146 -3.36 32.62 -33.34
N GLY A 147 -4.16 32.28 -34.35
CA GLY A 147 -5.30 33.09 -34.78
C GLY A 147 -6.51 32.88 -33.88
N GLU A 148 -6.77 31.63 -33.49
CA GLU A 148 -7.88 31.27 -32.61
C GLU A 148 -7.40 30.33 -31.49
N VAL A 149 -7.85 30.58 -30.26
CA VAL A 149 -7.63 29.71 -29.11
C VAL A 149 -8.95 29.60 -28.37
N ALA A 150 -9.44 28.39 -28.15
CA ALA A 150 -10.62 28.15 -27.34
C ALA A 150 -10.32 27.25 -26.15
N ILE A 151 -10.87 27.61 -25.00
CA ILE A 151 -10.85 26.80 -23.78
C ILE A 151 -12.17 26.05 -23.71
N ASN A 152 -12.11 24.74 -23.88
CA ASN A 152 -13.27 23.86 -23.84
C ASN A 152 -13.39 23.27 -22.43
N LEU A 153 -14.44 23.64 -21.70
CA LEU A 153 -14.69 23.24 -20.33
C LEU A 153 -15.61 22.00 -20.31
N ILE A 154 -15.23 21.00 -19.51
CA ILE A 154 -15.97 19.74 -19.33
C ILE A 154 -16.71 19.82 -17.99
N ASN A 155 -17.98 20.17 -18.05
CA ASN A 155 -18.82 20.41 -16.88
C ASN A 155 -19.88 19.32 -16.70
N GLN A 156 -20.66 19.43 -15.62
CA GLN A 156 -21.94 18.74 -15.52
C GLN A 156 -23.05 19.64 -16.10
N PRO A 157 -24.11 19.06 -16.69
CA PRO A 157 -25.29 19.82 -17.10
C PRO A 157 -25.84 20.63 -15.91
N PHE A 158 -26.19 21.88 -16.15
CA PHE A 158 -26.74 22.81 -15.16
C PHE A 158 -25.82 23.16 -13.98
N ASP A 159 -24.52 22.86 -14.09
CA ASP A 159 -23.53 23.26 -13.10
C ASP A 159 -23.31 24.78 -13.11
N THR A 160 -22.89 25.34 -11.98
CA THR A 160 -22.51 26.75 -11.88
C THR A 160 -20.99 26.88 -11.93
N VAL A 161 -20.49 27.75 -12.80
CA VAL A 161 -19.08 27.96 -13.06
C VAL A 161 -18.69 29.39 -12.71
N SER A 162 -17.66 29.55 -11.88
CA SER A 162 -16.98 30.84 -11.65
C SER A 162 -15.87 30.98 -12.67
N LEU A 163 -15.95 32.02 -13.50
CA LEU A 163 -14.94 32.39 -14.49
C LEU A 163 -14.31 33.71 -14.05
N ASP A 164 -13.10 33.67 -13.49
CA ASP A 164 -12.45 34.86 -12.93
C ASP A 164 -11.60 35.57 -14.00
N GLU A 165 -10.65 34.84 -14.59
CA GLU A 165 -9.68 35.42 -15.52
C GLU A 165 -9.08 34.33 -16.43
N ILE A 166 -9.06 34.61 -17.73
CA ILE A 166 -8.23 33.90 -18.70
C ILE A 166 -7.28 34.90 -19.34
N SER A 167 -5.98 34.68 -19.19
CA SER A 167 -4.96 35.60 -19.71
C SER A 167 -3.80 34.86 -20.36
N PHE A 168 -3.20 35.50 -21.37
CA PHE A 168 -2.13 34.93 -22.19
C PHE A 168 -0.77 35.52 -21.81
N ASN A 169 0.28 34.73 -21.97
CA ASN A 169 1.68 35.15 -21.80
C ASN A 169 1.97 35.80 -20.44
N GLN A 170 1.36 35.25 -19.38
CA GLN A 170 1.55 35.73 -18.01
C GLN A 170 2.81 35.16 -17.38
N THR A 171 3.46 35.94 -16.52
CA THR A 171 4.57 35.46 -15.71
C THR A 171 4.08 34.39 -14.73
N VAL A 172 4.68 33.21 -14.78
CA VAL A 172 4.41 32.13 -13.82
C VAL A 172 5.01 32.54 -12.47
N PRO A 173 4.26 32.50 -11.35
CA PRO A 173 4.78 32.88 -10.05
C PRO A 173 5.97 32.02 -9.62
N PHE A 174 7.00 32.66 -9.04
CA PHE A 174 8.08 31.94 -8.39
C PHE A 174 7.59 31.30 -7.08
N ASN A 175 7.81 30.00 -6.89
CA ASN A 175 7.37 29.26 -5.72
C ASN A 175 8.48 28.35 -5.18
N PHE A 176 9.16 28.80 -4.12
CA PHE A 176 10.13 28.00 -3.39
C PHE A 176 9.43 27.07 -2.41
N SER A 177 9.41 25.77 -2.72
CA SER A 177 8.83 24.75 -1.86
C SER A 177 9.87 24.22 -0.88
N ILE A 178 9.74 24.60 0.40
CA ILE A 178 10.58 24.06 1.48
C ILE A 178 10.48 22.53 1.54
N PHE A 179 9.27 21.99 1.31
CA PHE A 179 9.06 20.55 1.34
C PHE A 179 9.84 19.83 0.23
N ARG A 180 9.75 20.31 -1.02
CA ARG A 180 10.46 19.73 -2.16
C ARG A 180 11.97 19.88 -2.03
N PHE A 181 12.43 21.06 -1.59
CA PHE A 181 13.83 21.28 -1.25
C PHE A 181 14.35 20.26 -0.23
N CYS A 182 13.62 20.08 0.89
CA CYS A 182 13.95 19.07 1.89
C CYS A 182 13.95 17.66 1.31
N PHE A 183 12.94 17.32 0.49
CA PHE A 183 12.84 16.03 -0.18
C PHE A 183 14.06 15.75 -1.07
N VAL A 184 14.44 16.69 -1.95
CA VAL A 184 15.63 16.56 -2.80
C VAL A 184 16.91 16.50 -1.99
N TYR A 185 17.02 17.32 -0.94
CA TYR A 185 18.16 17.26 -0.03
C TYR A 185 18.30 15.86 0.57
N PHE A 186 17.23 15.29 1.11
CA PHE A 186 17.28 13.94 1.68
C PHE A 186 17.49 12.86 0.62
N LEU A 187 16.90 12.99 -0.58
CA LEU A 187 17.07 12.07 -1.69
C LEU A 187 18.55 11.98 -2.13
N LEU A 188 19.30 13.08 -2.06
CA LEU A 188 20.74 13.12 -2.35
C LEU A 188 21.60 12.76 -1.14
N PHE A 189 21.19 13.17 0.06
CA PHE A 189 21.98 13.00 1.28
C PHE A 189 21.96 11.57 1.82
N ILE A 190 20.80 10.90 1.82
CA ILE A 190 20.62 9.52 2.30
C ILE A 190 21.57 8.55 1.57
N PRO A 191 21.59 8.46 0.22
CA PRO A 191 22.52 7.58 -0.49
C PRO A 191 23.98 7.87 -0.15
N TYR A 192 24.35 9.15 0.02
CA TYR A 192 25.70 9.53 0.40
C TYR A 192 26.08 9.03 1.81
N CYS A 193 25.18 9.14 2.79
CA CYS A 193 25.38 8.64 4.14
C CYS A 193 25.52 7.12 4.21
N PHE A 194 24.77 6.41 3.36
CA PHE A 194 24.70 4.95 3.33
C PHE A 194 25.58 4.30 2.27
N ARG A 195 26.47 5.07 1.63
CA ARG A 195 27.46 4.54 0.70
C ARG A 195 28.24 3.36 1.31
N PRO A 196 28.67 2.38 0.51
CA PRO A 196 29.23 1.13 1.03
C PRO A 196 30.39 1.24 2.02
N ASP A 197 31.25 2.24 1.81
CA ASP A 197 32.44 2.52 2.64
C ASP A 197 32.13 3.36 3.88
N SER A 198 30.85 3.64 4.13
CA SER A 198 30.43 4.41 5.29
C SER A 198 30.71 3.63 6.58
N LYS A 199 31.30 4.32 7.55
CA LYS A 199 31.53 3.78 8.91
C LYS A 199 30.22 3.45 9.64
N ILE A 200 29.07 3.88 9.11
CA ILE A 200 27.77 3.57 9.71
C ILE A 200 27.50 2.06 9.76
N TYR A 201 28.11 1.28 8.85
CA TYR A 201 28.00 -0.18 8.83
C TYR A 201 28.86 -0.88 9.90
N GLU A 202 29.76 -0.16 10.57
CA GLU A 202 30.54 -0.70 11.70
C GLU A 202 29.71 -0.74 13.00
N PHE A 203 28.59 -0.01 13.07
CA PHE A 203 27.69 -0.04 14.22
C PHE A 203 26.85 -1.31 14.18
N LEU A 204 27.29 -2.36 14.89
CA LEU A 204 26.59 -3.63 14.93
C LEU A 204 25.31 -3.54 15.77
N LEU A 205 24.25 -4.25 15.37
CA LEU A 205 22.97 -4.26 16.08
C LEU A 205 23.15 -4.79 17.52
N MET A 206 23.92 -5.86 17.70
CA MET A 206 24.14 -6.52 19.00
C MET A 206 25.10 -5.77 19.94
N ASP A 207 25.84 -4.78 19.45
CA ASP A 207 26.76 -4.01 20.29
C ASP A 207 26.03 -3.23 21.38
N LYS A 208 26.54 -3.30 22.62
CA LYS A 208 26.00 -2.55 23.76
C LYS A 208 26.29 -1.04 23.68
N LYS A 209 27.29 -0.64 22.88
CA LYS A 209 27.60 0.77 22.63
C LYS A 209 26.44 1.44 21.90
N HIS A 210 26.12 2.68 22.31
CA HIS A 210 25.03 3.47 21.72
C HIS A 210 23.65 2.80 21.77
N LYS A 211 23.42 1.88 22.72
CA LYS A 211 22.14 1.15 22.88
C LYS A 211 20.94 2.09 22.91
N PHE A 212 21.02 3.19 23.68
CA PHE A 212 19.95 4.19 23.76
C PHE A 212 19.64 4.79 22.39
N ILE A 213 20.66 5.20 21.62
CA ILE A 213 20.48 5.77 20.29
C ILE A 213 19.78 4.76 19.36
N LYS A 214 20.21 3.49 19.35
CA LYS A 214 19.61 2.45 18.51
C LYS A 214 18.13 2.24 18.85
N ILE A 215 17.81 2.14 20.14
CA ILE A 215 16.42 1.96 20.60
C ILE A 215 15.58 3.18 20.25
N SER A 216 16.07 4.39 20.51
CA SER A 216 15.38 5.63 20.14
C SER A 216 15.16 5.75 18.65
N THR A 217 16.13 5.36 17.81
CA THR A 217 15.97 5.32 16.35
C THR A 217 14.88 4.34 15.93
N VAL A 218 14.86 3.12 16.47
CA VAL A 218 13.81 2.13 16.17
C VAL A 218 12.43 2.66 16.61
N PHE A 219 12.34 3.25 17.80
CA PHE A 219 11.10 3.81 18.30
C PHE A 219 10.59 4.96 17.42
N ILE A 220 11.46 5.92 17.07
CA ILE A 220 11.11 7.03 16.19
C ILE A 220 10.65 6.51 14.83
N LEU A 221 11.36 5.55 14.23
CA LEU A 221 10.96 4.97 12.95
C LEU A 221 9.62 4.25 13.03
N ALA A 222 9.36 3.48 14.10
CA ALA A 222 8.09 2.83 14.29
C ALA A 222 6.93 3.84 14.45
N VAL A 223 7.16 4.95 15.17
CA VAL A 223 6.20 6.06 15.28
C VAL A 223 5.97 6.72 13.92
N LEU A 224 7.02 6.99 13.14
CA LEU A 224 6.90 7.57 11.80
C LEU A 224 6.10 6.66 10.85
N ILE A 225 6.31 5.34 10.91
CA ILE A 225 5.52 4.38 10.13
C ILE A 225 4.06 4.38 10.58
N ALA A 226 3.80 4.43 11.89
CA ALA A 226 2.44 4.53 12.41
C ALA A 226 1.75 5.83 11.95
N VAL A 227 2.44 6.96 12.01
CA VAL A 227 1.94 8.25 11.49
C VAL A 227 1.68 8.16 9.98
N PHE A 228 2.58 7.54 9.21
CA PHE A 228 2.39 7.33 7.79
C PHE A 228 1.14 6.49 7.48
N PHE A 229 0.94 5.36 8.15
CA PHE A 229 -0.29 4.57 8.00
C PHE A 229 -1.53 5.32 8.48
N ARG A 230 -1.42 6.14 9.53
CA ARG A 230 -2.53 6.97 9.99
C ARG A 230 -2.92 8.02 8.95
N ILE A 231 -1.96 8.59 8.23
CA ILE A 231 -2.21 9.52 7.12
C ILE A 231 -2.90 8.77 5.98
N LEU A 232 -2.35 7.64 5.53
CA LEU A 232 -2.93 6.88 4.40
C LEU A 232 -4.35 6.39 4.67
N THR A 233 -4.59 5.82 5.86
CA THR A 233 -5.92 5.29 6.23
C THR A 233 -7.02 6.35 6.36
N THR A 234 -6.67 7.64 6.28
CA THR A 234 -7.64 8.75 6.32
C THR A 234 -7.46 9.78 5.23
N SER A 235 -6.57 9.53 4.25
CA SER A 235 -6.32 10.48 3.18
C SER A 235 -7.51 10.61 2.25
N ASN A 236 -8.26 9.52 2.05
CA ASN A 236 -9.41 9.44 1.18
C ASN A 236 -10.71 9.37 1.99
N SER A 237 -11.54 10.41 1.89
CA SER A 237 -12.81 10.55 2.59
C SER A 237 -13.82 9.45 2.25
N PHE A 238 -13.75 8.86 1.06
CA PHE A 238 -14.60 7.74 0.65
C PHE A 238 -14.41 6.51 1.55
N TRP A 239 -13.15 6.16 1.86
CA TRP A 239 -12.86 5.01 2.71
C TRP A 239 -13.07 5.28 4.19
N VAL A 240 -13.03 6.56 4.61
CA VAL A 240 -13.31 6.99 5.99
C VAL A 240 -14.80 6.96 6.29
N ASN A 241 -15.62 7.37 5.33
CA ASN A 241 -17.07 7.44 5.44
C ASN A 241 -17.71 6.55 4.36
N PRO A 242 -17.61 5.22 4.48
CA PRO A 242 -18.18 4.32 3.49
C PRO A 242 -19.71 4.46 3.45
N SER A 243 -20.25 4.62 2.24
CA SER A 243 -21.69 4.82 2.02
C SER A 243 -22.39 3.62 1.40
N ARG A 244 -21.66 2.55 1.02
CA ARG A 244 -22.28 1.38 0.39
C ARG A 244 -22.88 0.47 1.46
N ASP A 245 -24.05 -0.08 1.16
CA ASP A 245 -24.82 -0.88 2.13
C ASP A 245 -24.01 -2.06 2.72
N TYR A 246 -23.18 -2.70 1.90
CA TYR A 246 -22.38 -3.85 2.30
C TYR A 246 -21.03 -3.52 2.96
N ASP A 247 -20.65 -2.23 3.09
CA ASP A 247 -19.34 -1.88 3.69
C ASP A 247 -19.28 -2.18 5.20
N ASN A 248 -20.44 -2.29 5.86
CA ASN A 248 -20.59 -2.43 7.31
C ASN A 248 -20.74 -3.89 7.78
N GLN A 249 -20.13 -4.86 7.08
CA GLN A 249 -20.33 -6.29 7.39
C GLN A 249 -19.92 -6.67 8.82
N TYR A 250 -18.79 -6.15 9.32
CA TYR A 250 -18.34 -6.48 10.68
C TYR A 250 -19.22 -5.84 11.76
N GLN A 251 -19.77 -4.67 11.50
CA GLN A 251 -20.71 -3.98 12.37
C GLN A 251 -22.00 -4.81 12.50
N ARG A 252 -22.60 -5.19 11.36
CA ARG A 252 -23.79 -6.07 11.31
C ARG A 252 -23.55 -7.43 11.97
N LEU A 253 -22.38 -8.02 11.74
CA LEU A 253 -21.98 -9.27 12.39
C LEU A 253 -21.85 -9.09 13.92
N SER A 254 -21.29 -7.96 14.38
CA SER A 254 -21.10 -7.68 15.80
C SER A 254 -22.44 -7.56 16.52
N GLU A 255 -23.39 -6.84 15.93
CA GLU A 255 -24.75 -6.74 16.46
C GLU A 255 -25.45 -8.10 16.51
N SER A 256 -25.31 -8.90 15.47
CA SER A 256 -25.94 -10.23 15.41
C SER A 256 -25.39 -11.14 16.51
N ILE A 257 -24.07 -11.14 16.72
CA ILE A 257 -23.42 -11.90 17.79
C ILE A 257 -23.87 -11.42 19.17
N LEU A 258 -24.01 -10.11 19.38
CA LEU A 258 -24.49 -9.54 20.65
C LEU A 258 -25.94 -9.92 20.96
N ASP A 259 -26.76 -10.12 19.93
CA ASP A 259 -28.13 -10.64 20.05
C ASP A 259 -28.19 -12.18 20.17
N GLY A 260 -27.04 -12.87 20.24
CA GLY A 260 -26.96 -14.32 20.34
C GLY A 260 -27.27 -15.06 19.05
N ARG A 261 -27.24 -14.37 17.90
CA ARG A 261 -27.47 -14.91 16.56
C ARG A 261 -26.15 -15.19 15.84
N ALA A 262 -26.17 -16.20 14.98
CA ALA A 262 -25.06 -16.49 14.06
C ALA A 262 -25.33 -15.96 12.65
N ASP A 263 -26.61 -15.86 12.28
CA ASP A 263 -27.11 -15.22 11.07
C ASP A 263 -27.23 -13.71 11.26
N LEU A 264 -27.20 -12.98 10.14
CA LEU A 264 -27.43 -11.55 10.10
C LEU A 264 -28.91 -11.22 10.33
N LYS A 265 -29.18 -9.98 10.75
CA LYS A 265 -30.55 -9.54 11.09
C LYS A 265 -31.41 -9.28 9.86
N GLU A 266 -30.77 -9.01 8.73
CA GLU A 266 -31.40 -8.69 7.47
C GLU A 266 -32.07 -9.90 6.83
N ASP A 267 -33.32 -9.72 6.42
CA ASP A 267 -34.09 -10.75 5.73
C ASP A 267 -33.75 -10.77 4.22
N PRO A 268 -33.50 -11.95 3.63
CA PRO A 268 -33.33 -12.06 2.19
C PRO A 268 -34.61 -11.75 1.40
N PRO A 269 -34.51 -11.10 0.22
CA PRO A 269 -35.67 -10.88 -0.64
C PRO A 269 -36.39 -12.18 -1.02
N GLU A 270 -37.73 -12.14 -1.12
CA GLU A 270 -38.52 -13.33 -1.45
C GLU A 270 -38.10 -13.97 -2.78
N TRP A 271 -37.75 -13.14 -3.77
CA TRP A 271 -37.32 -13.62 -5.08
C TRP A 271 -36.01 -14.42 -4.96
N LEU A 272 -35.08 -14.01 -4.08
CA LEU A 272 -33.80 -14.70 -3.86
C LEU A 272 -34.03 -16.06 -3.21
N VAL A 273 -34.94 -16.14 -2.23
CA VAL A 273 -35.31 -17.39 -1.56
C VAL A 273 -35.95 -18.38 -2.54
N ARG A 274 -36.68 -17.89 -3.53
CA ARG A 274 -37.32 -18.71 -4.58
C ARG A 274 -36.39 -19.09 -5.73
N MET A 275 -35.20 -18.48 -5.84
CA MET A 275 -34.26 -18.82 -6.91
C MET A 275 -33.81 -20.28 -6.80
N GLN A 276 -33.77 -20.98 -7.93
CA GLN A 276 -33.21 -22.33 -7.99
C GLN A 276 -31.70 -22.33 -7.78
N ASN A 277 -31.00 -21.37 -8.38
CA ASN A 277 -29.58 -21.14 -8.16
C ASN A 277 -29.34 -19.66 -7.74
N PRO A 278 -29.35 -19.35 -6.43
CA PRO A 278 -29.09 -18.00 -5.94
C PRO A 278 -27.64 -17.54 -6.15
N TYR A 279 -26.73 -18.46 -6.49
CA TYR A 279 -25.30 -18.20 -6.66
C TYR A 279 -24.92 -17.79 -8.09
N ASP A 280 -25.85 -17.84 -9.05
CA ASP A 280 -25.67 -17.29 -10.40
C ASP A 280 -25.82 -15.76 -10.36
N THR A 281 -24.67 -15.07 -10.46
CA THR A 281 -24.59 -13.60 -10.46
C THR A 281 -25.47 -12.94 -11.51
N ASN A 282 -25.51 -13.46 -12.74
CA ASN A 282 -26.21 -12.81 -13.83
C ASN A 282 -27.73 -13.00 -13.69
N ALA A 283 -28.15 -14.19 -13.27
CA ALA A 283 -29.55 -14.45 -12.97
C ALA A 283 -30.04 -13.57 -11.81
N ARG A 284 -29.19 -13.41 -10.78
CA ARG A 284 -29.47 -12.56 -9.62
C ARG A 284 -29.58 -11.08 -10.01
N LEU A 285 -28.61 -10.53 -10.73
CA LEU A 285 -28.64 -9.14 -11.22
C LEU A 285 -29.89 -8.83 -12.07
N LYS A 286 -30.35 -9.80 -12.87
CA LYS A 286 -31.58 -9.63 -13.66
C LYS A 286 -32.82 -9.46 -12.77
N LEU A 287 -32.93 -10.27 -11.71
CA LEU A 287 -34.04 -10.20 -10.77
C LEU A 287 -33.95 -8.96 -9.87
N GLU A 288 -32.75 -8.55 -9.45
CA GLU A 288 -32.54 -7.29 -8.72
C GLU A 288 -33.09 -6.09 -9.51
N LEU A 289 -32.83 -6.05 -10.82
CA LEU A 289 -33.38 -5.02 -11.71
C LEU A 289 -34.91 -5.13 -11.90
N GLU A 290 -35.46 -6.34 -11.91
CA GLU A 290 -36.90 -6.58 -12.11
C GLU A 290 -37.74 -6.20 -10.88
N TYR A 291 -37.26 -6.55 -9.68
CA TYR A 291 -37.98 -6.34 -8.42
C TYR A 291 -37.60 -5.04 -7.71
N GLY A 292 -36.48 -4.40 -8.10
CA GLY A 292 -36.00 -3.17 -7.44
C GLY A 292 -35.45 -3.40 -6.03
N GLU A 293 -35.14 -4.64 -5.67
CA GLU A 293 -34.58 -5.05 -4.37
C GLU A 293 -33.23 -5.76 -4.60
N ASN A 294 -32.18 -5.34 -3.90
CA ASN A 294 -30.83 -5.90 -4.07
C ASN A 294 -30.57 -7.05 -3.08
N ALA A 295 -29.90 -8.12 -3.53
CA ALA A 295 -29.33 -9.09 -2.60
C ALA A 295 -28.05 -8.54 -1.96
N LEU A 296 -27.75 -8.97 -0.74
CA LEU A 296 -26.52 -8.54 -0.06
C LEU A 296 -25.26 -9.08 -0.75
N TRP A 297 -24.48 -8.18 -1.34
CA TRP A 297 -23.23 -8.50 -2.04
C TRP A 297 -22.15 -9.04 -1.11
N ASP A 298 -21.43 -10.10 -1.53
CA ASP A 298 -20.36 -10.75 -0.76
C ASP A 298 -20.80 -11.17 0.66
N HIS A 299 -22.04 -11.66 0.75
CA HIS A 299 -22.59 -12.32 1.93
C HIS A 299 -22.89 -13.78 1.62
N VAL A 300 -22.88 -14.63 2.65
CA VAL A 300 -23.28 -16.03 2.54
C VAL A 300 -24.81 -16.10 2.56
N PHE A 301 -25.40 -16.75 1.57
CA PHE A 301 -26.83 -17.07 1.56
C PHE A 301 -27.03 -18.59 1.70
N PHE A 302 -27.54 -19.01 2.86
CA PHE A 302 -27.71 -20.42 3.20
C PHE A 302 -29.04 -20.64 3.92
N GLU A 303 -29.83 -21.61 3.44
CA GLU A 303 -31.15 -21.99 4.00
C GLU A 303 -32.08 -20.78 4.29
N GLY A 304 -32.13 -19.82 3.37
CA GLY A 304 -33.02 -18.65 3.49
C GLY A 304 -32.56 -17.59 4.48
N ARG A 305 -31.29 -17.61 4.93
CA ARG A 305 -30.70 -16.62 5.83
C ARG A 305 -29.40 -16.07 5.28
N TYR A 306 -29.06 -14.84 5.69
CA TYR A 306 -27.76 -14.25 5.44
C TYR A 306 -26.77 -14.50 6.57
N TYR A 307 -25.51 -14.74 6.21
CA TYR A 307 -24.38 -14.80 7.14
C TYR A 307 -23.22 -13.97 6.61
N SER A 308 -22.33 -13.52 7.49
CA SER A 308 -21.04 -12.96 7.07
C SER A 308 -20.12 -14.06 6.54
N TYR A 309 -19.57 -13.84 5.34
CA TYR A 309 -18.54 -14.70 4.74
C TYR A 309 -17.18 -14.56 5.45
N PHE A 310 -16.89 -13.38 5.99
CA PHE A 310 -15.58 -13.06 6.51
C PHE A 310 -15.31 -13.72 7.87
N GLY A 311 -14.03 -13.91 8.18
CA GLY A 311 -13.60 -14.44 9.46
C GLY A 311 -14.16 -13.61 10.62
N VAL A 312 -14.64 -14.27 11.67
CA VAL A 312 -15.32 -13.62 12.81
C VAL A 312 -14.37 -12.81 13.71
N LEU A 313 -13.06 -13.03 13.61
CA LEU A 313 -12.08 -12.47 14.55
C LEU A 313 -12.04 -10.94 14.59
N PRO A 314 -12.04 -10.19 13.47
CA PRO A 314 -12.10 -8.72 13.51
C PRO A 314 -13.32 -8.19 14.28
N ALA A 315 -14.47 -8.87 14.20
CA ALA A 315 -15.63 -8.50 15.01
C ALA A 315 -15.35 -8.72 16.51
N LEU A 316 -14.82 -9.89 16.88
CA LEU A 316 -14.56 -10.27 18.28
C LEU A 316 -13.49 -9.40 18.97
N VAL A 317 -12.42 -9.03 18.27
CA VAL A 317 -11.27 -8.36 18.89
C VAL A 317 -11.30 -6.84 18.78
N TYR A 318 -12.16 -6.30 17.91
CA TYR A 318 -12.22 -4.86 17.65
C TYR A 318 -13.64 -4.30 17.68
N HIS A 319 -14.53 -4.72 16.79
CA HIS A 319 -15.85 -4.08 16.67
C HIS A 319 -16.73 -4.29 17.91
N ILE A 320 -16.82 -5.52 18.44
CA ILE A 320 -17.60 -5.82 19.65
C ILE A 320 -17.05 -5.08 20.87
N PRO A 321 -15.74 -5.19 21.22
CA PRO A 321 -15.21 -4.44 22.36
C PRO A 321 -15.42 -2.93 22.25
N PHE A 322 -15.25 -2.37 21.05
CA PHE A 322 -15.47 -0.94 20.83
C PHE A 322 -16.94 -0.55 21.03
N TYR A 323 -17.87 -1.34 20.47
CA TYR A 323 -19.31 -1.10 20.61
C TYR A 323 -19.75 -1.17 22.07
N LEU A 324 -19.27 -2.17 22.83
CA LEU A 324 -19.58 -2.31 24.25
C LEU A 324 -19.03 -1.16 25.12
N ILE A 325 -17.92 -0.53 24.71
CA ILE A 325 -17.30 0.57 25.46
C ILE A 325 -17.90 1.93 25.08
N SER A 326 -18.14 2.16 23.79
CA SER A 326 -18.52 3.48 23.26
C SER A 326 -20.02 3.63 23.01
N GLY A 327 -20.75 2.54 22.78
CA GLY A 327 -22.13 2.56 22.28
C GLY A 327 -22.25 2.76 20.76
N ASP A 328 -21.14 3.07 20.07
CA ASP A 328 -21.10 3.39 18.64
C ASP A 328 -20.36 2.31 17.83
N HIS A 329 -20.58 2.30 16.51
CA HIS A 329 -19.85 1.40 15.61
C HIS A 329 -18.41 1.85 15.39
N ALA A 330 -17.49 0.90 15.52
CA ALA A 330 -16.07 1.15 15.32
C ALA A 330 -15.75 1.45 13.85
N PRO A 331 -14.96 2.50 13.55
CA PRO A 331 -14.52 2.77 12.19
C PRO A 331 -13.49 1.73 11.70
N THR A 332 -13.82 1.01 10.64
CA THR A 332 -12.99 -0.05 10.03
C THR A 332 -11.56 0.44 9.74
N TYR A 333 -11.41 1.64 9.20
CA TYR A 333 -10.10 2.19 8.85
C TYR A 333 -9.17 2.34 10.06
N PHE A 334 -9.71 2.61 11.25
CA PHE A 334 -8.94 2.75 12.47
C PHE A 334 -8.46 1.38 12.98
N GLY A 335 -9.30 0.36 12.90
CA GLY A 335 -8.92 -1.03 13.19
C GLY A 335 -7.76 -1.51 12.30
N ILE A 336 -7.81 -1.18 11.00
CA ILE A 336 -6.73 -1.47 10.04
C ILE A 336 -5.44 -0.73 10.41
N PHE A 337 -5.53 0.58 10.71
CA PHE A 337 -4.38 1.36 11.18
C PHE A 337 -3.70 0.73 12.41
N LEU A 338 -4.48 0.29 13.41
CA LEU A 338 -3.95 -0.39 14.59
C LEU A 338 -3.24 -1.69 14.22
N CYS A 339 -3.86 -2.52 13.36
CA CYS A 339 -3.27 -3.78 12.92
C CYS A 339 -1.95 -3.57 12.18
N LEU A 340 -1.88 -2.62 11.24
CA LEU A 340 -0.65 -2.31 10.50
C LEU A 340 0.46 -1.73 11.39
N THR A 341 0.07 -0.98 12.41
CA THR A 341 0.99 -0.46 13.43
C THR A 341 1.59 -1.60 14.24
N VAL A 342 0.74 -2.51 14.74
CA VAL A 342 1.19 -3.70 15.49
C VAL A 342 2.07 -4.62 14.62
N PHE A 343 1.68 -4.85 13.37
CA PHE A 343 2.49 -5.56 12.38
C PHE A 343 3.89 -4.94 12.21
N SER A 344 3.98 -3.60 12.16
CA SER A 344 5.27 -2.90 12.03
C SER A 344 6.15 -3.09 13.27
N PHE A 345 5.58 -2.99 14.47
CA PHE A 345 6.31 -3.25 15.71
C PHE A 345 6.82 -4.69 15.79
N PHE A 346 5.98 -5.67 15.45
CA PHE A 346 6.40 -7.06 15.38
C PHE A 346 7.44 -7.30 14.29
N SER A 347 7.42 -6.57 13.18
CA SER A 347 8.45 -6.68 12.14
C SER A 347 9.83 -6.26 12.64
N PHE A 348 9.92 -5.14 13.38
CA PHE A 348 11.17 -4.77 14.07
C PHE A 348 11.61 -5.86 15.05
N LEU A 349 10.69 -6.38 15.86
CA LEU A 349 11.00 -7.45 16.80
C LEU A 349 11.47 -8.73 16.10
N LEU A 350 10.82 -9.14 15.01
CA LEU A 350 11.15 -10.33 14.22
C LEU A 350 12.59 -10.27 13.73
N PHE A 351 12.98 -9.19 13.06
CA PHE A 351 14.33 -9.05 12.53
C PHE A 351 15.38 -8.85 13.62
N TYR A 352 15.02 -8.23 14.75
CA TYR A 352 15.90 -8.18 15.91
C TYR A 352 16.16 -9.58 16.47
N LEU A 353 15.13 -10.42 16.61
CA LEU A 353 15.24 -11.79 17.11
C LEU A 353 16.03 -12.67 16.16
N LEU A 354 15.77 -12.60 14.84
CA LEU A 354 16.54 -13.33 13.83
C LEU A 354 18.01 -12.92 13.85
N ALA A 355 18.29 -11.62 13.90
CA ALA A 355 19.66 -11.14 13.95
C ALA A 355 20.37 -11.56 15.24
N LYS A 356 19.69 -11.48 16.38
CA LYS A 356 20.24 -11.90 17.67
C LYS A 356 20.58 -13.38 17.70
N GLU A 357 19.72 -14.23 17.14
CA GLU A 357 19.86 -15.68 17.20
C GLU A 357 20.86 -16.22 16.17
N TYR A 358 20.86 -15.66 14.95
CA TYR A 358 21.59 -16.24 13.81
C TYR A 358 22.61 -15.32 13.15
N PHE A 359 22.54 -14.01 13.37
CA PHE A 359 23.30 -13.01 12.60
C PHE A 359 23.83 -11.89 13.51
N ASP A 360 24.64 -12.23 14.49
CA ASP A 360 25.11 -11.35 15.57
C ASP A 360 25.98 -10.18 15.11
N LYS A 361 26.60 -10.29 13.93
CA LYS A 361 27.40 -9.24 13.25
C LYS A 361 26.58 -8.40 12.27
N THR A 362 25.25 -8.43 12.34
CA THR A 362 24.40 -7.60 11.47
C THR A 362 24.60 -6.12 11.78
N PRO A 363 24.96 -5.27 10.79
CA PRO A 363 24.97 -3.83 10.97
C PRO A 363 23.59 -3.28 11.32
N PHE A 364 23.54 -2.30 12.23
CA PHE A 364 22.29 -1.67 12.67
C PHE A 364 21.49 -1.10 11.49
N VAL A 365 22.17 -0.45 10.54
CA VAL A 365 21.53 0.10 9.32
C VAL A 365 20.94 -1.00 8.44
N THR A 366 21.65 -2.12 8.25
CA THR A 366 21.13 -3.26 7.48
C THR A 366 19.82 -3.78 8.09
N TYR A 367 19.76 -3.90 9.42
CA TYR A 367 18.53 -4.26 10.14
C TYR A 367 17.39 -3.26 9.88
N ILE A 368 17.67 -1.95 9.94
CA ILE A 368 16.68 -0.91 9.63
C ILE A 368 16.18 -1.04 8.19
N PHE A 369 17.08 -1.14 7.21
CA PHE A 369 16.72 -1.21 5.79
C PHE A 369 15.87 -2.43 5.48
N ILE A 370 16.29 -3.61 5.98
CA ILE A 370 15.53 -4.85 5.84
C ILE A 370 14.12 -4.68 6.42
N THR A 371 14.01 -4.12 7.62
CA THR A 371 12.70 -3.96 8.27
C THR A 371 11.80 -2.98 7.52
N LEU A 372 12.34 -1.85 7.07
CA LEU A 372 11.57 -0.85 6.30
C LEU A 372 11.08 -1.42 4.98
N ILE A 373 11.96 -2.09 4.22
CA ILE A 373 11.59 -2.72 2.95
C ILE A 373 10.57 -3.84 3.19
N PHE A 374 10.74 -4.65 4.24
CA PHE A 374 9.79 -5.70 4.58
C PHE A 374 8.40 -5.12 4.84
N VAL A 375 8.28 -4.10 5.70
CA VAL A 375 6.99 -3.48 6.01
C VAL A 375 6.37 -2.87 4.75
N PHE A 376 7.12 -2.05 4.02
CA PHE A 376 6.58 -1.31 2.88
C PHE A 376 6.27 -2.18 1.66
N SER A 377 7.06 -3.22 1.40
CA SER A 377 6.82 -4.15 0.29
C SER A 377 5.92 -5.34 0.64
N SER A 378 5.49 -5.47 1.90
CA SER A 378 4.63 -6.60 2.32
C SER A 378 3.20 -6.53 1.79
N GLY A 379 2.80 -5.44 1.13
CA GLY A 379 1.40 -5.15 0.78
C GLY A 379 0.69 -4.21 1.77
N ALA A 380 1.29 -3.96 2.95
CA ALA A 380 0.73 -3.10 3.99
C ALA A 380 0.38 -1.68 3.52
N VAL A 381 1.18 -1.09 2.62
CA VAL A 381 0.93 0.28 2.10
C VAL A 381 -0.38 0.32 1.30
N TYR A 382 -0.62 -0.67 0.44
CA TYR A 382 -1.86 -0.76 -0.32
C TYR A 382 -3.08 -0.95 0.61
N ILE A 383 -2.95 -1.80 1.62
CA ILE A 383 -3.99 -2.01 2.64
C ILE A 383 -4.28 -0.71 3.43
N ALA A 384 -3.25 0.09 3.72
CA ALA A 384 -3.43 1.39 4.38
C ALA A 384 -4.12 2.42 3.47
N HIS A 385 -3.80 2.40 2.17
CA HIS A 385 -4.40 3.30 1.17
C HIS A 385 -5.87 2.98 0.89
N ARG A 386 -6.24 1.68 0.93
CA ARG A 386 -7.61 1.20 0.74
C ARG A 386 -8.11 0.45 1.99
N PRO A 387 -8.45 1.18 3.07
CA PRO A 387 -8.76 0.58 4.36
C PRO A 387 -10.24 0.14 4.46
N ASP A 388 -10.68 -0.72 3.54
CA ASP A 388 -12.02 -1.29 3.51
C ASP A 388 -12.18 -2.57 4.36
N PHE A 389 -13.39 -3.12 4.44
CA PHE A 389 -13.65 -4.33 5.23
C PHE A 389 -12.93 -5.58 4.68
N TYR A 390 -12.57 -5.62 3.39
CA TYR A 390 -11.75 -6.71 2.83
C TYR A 390 -10.29 -6.64 3.33
N SER A 391 -9.80 -5.43 3.55
CA SER A 391 -8.45 -5.12 4.03
C SER A 391 -8.24 -5.45 5.51
N PHE A 392 -9.28 -5.38 6.35
CA PHE A 392 -9.18 -5.68 7.78
C PHE A 392 -8.64 -7.09 8.10
N PRO A 393 -9.26 -8.19 7.65
CA PRO A 393 -8.82 -9.54 8.03
C PRO A 393 -7.39 -9.82 7.54
N ILE A 394 -6.98 -9.20 6.43
CA ILE A 394 -5.59 -9.23 5.92
C ILE A 394 -4.65 -8.55 6.92
N ALA A 395 -4.91 -7.29 7.28
CA ALA A 395 -4.07 -6.53 8.19
C ALA A 395 -3.93 -7.21 9.57
N LEU A 396 -5.05 -7.73 10.10
CA LEU A 396 -5.05 -8.46 11.37
C LEU A 396 -4.20 -9.74 11.27
N SER A 397 -4.35 -10.51 10.19
CA SER A 397 -3.56 -11.72 9.96
C SER A 397 -2.07 -11.47 9.74
N MET A 398 -1.70 -10.35 9.12
CA MET A 398 -0.29 -9.91 9.03
C MET A 398 0.29 -9.70 10.44
N ALA A 399 -0.42 -8.96 11.30
CA ALA A 399 0.01 -8.70 12.68
C ALA A 399 0.10 -9.98 13.53
N LEU A 400 -0.93 -10.84 13.46
CA LEU A 400 -0.97 -12.13 14.16
C LEU A 400 0.16 -13.05 13.71
N THR A 401 0.41 -13.13 12.40
CA THR A 401 1.41 -14.06 11.85
C THR A 401 2.83 -13.65 12.24
N VAL A 402 3.19 -12.37 12.05
CA VAL A 402 4.53 -11.91 12.45
C VAL A 402 4.69 -11.97 13.97
N GLY A 403 3.66 -11.62 14.75
CA GLY A 403 3.67 -11.79 16.21
C GLY A 403 3.86 -13.24 16.65
N GLY A 404 3.17 -14.18 15.99
CA GLY A 404 3.31 -15.62 16.23
C GLY A 404 4.74 -16.12 15.98
N LEU A 405 5.34 -15.70 14.87
CA LEU A 405 6.74 -15.99 14.56
C LEU A 405 7.70 -15.39 15.60
N CYS A 406 7.46 -14.15 16.06
CA CYS A 406 8.24 -13.56 17.15
C CYS A 406 8.18 -14.40 18.42
N PHE A 407 6.99 -14.84 18.85
CA PHE A 407 6.85 -15.66 20.05
C PHE A 407 7.52 -17.02 19.91
N TRP A 408 7.48 -17.66 18.73
CA TRP A 408 8.25 -18.87 18.49
C TRP A 408 9.76 -18.66 18.56
N LEU A 409 10.29 -17.56 18.03
CA LEU A 409 11.71 -17.23 18.15
C LEU A 409 12.10 -16.89 19.60
N ILE A 410 11.26 -16.16 20.34
CA ILE A 410 11.45 -15.91 21.78
C ILE A 410 11.48 -17.24 22.56
N SER A 411 10.58 -18.18 22.21
CA SER A 411 10.58 -19.52 22.78
C SER A 411 11.91 -20.21 22.54
N LYS A 412 12.37 -20.29 21.28
CA LYS A 412 13.63 -20.94 20.90
C LYS A 412 14.84 -20.38 21.63
N ALA A 413 14.92 -19.06 21.78
CA ALA A 413 16.01 -18.36 22.47
C ALA A 413 16.01 -18.51 24.01
N SER A 414 15.06 -19.24 24.60
CA SER A 414 14.97 -19.49 26.04
C SER A 414 16.18 -20.28 26.58
N LYS A 415 16.62 -19.97 27.81
CA LYS A 415 17.73 -20.67 28.49
C LYS A 415 17.55 -22.19 28.62
N LYS A 416 16.30 -22.67 28.66
CA LYS A 416 15.96 -24.09 28.71
C LYS A 416 15.91 -24.75 27.32
N GLY A 417 16.27 -24.02 26.26
CA GLY A 417 16.21 -24.42 24.85
C GLY A 417 14.82 -24.33 24.20
N HIS A 418 13.76 -24.07 24.98
CA HIS A 418 12.44 -23.62 24.53
C HIS A 418 11.64 -23.06 25.72
N SER A 419 10.54 -22.33 25.46
CA SER A 419 9.55 -21.92 26.46
C SER A 419 8.16 -22.40 26.05
N LEU A 420 7.53 -23.24 26.88
CA LEU A 420 6.18 -23.76 26.61
C LEU A 420 5.15 -22.63 26.47
N PHE A 421 5.26 -21.59 27.29
CA PHE A 421 4.35 -20.44 27.24
C PHE A 421 4.45 -19.71 25.91
N PHE A 422 5.66 -19.35 25.46
CA PHE A 422 5.84 -18.63 24.20
C PHE A 422 5.60 -19.51 22.98
N THR A 423 5.83 -20.83 23.08
CA THR A 423 5.42 -21.78 22.05
C THR A 423 3.90 -21.80 21.91
N ALA A 424 3.16 -21.93 23.01
CA ALA A 424 1.70 -21.90 23.01
C ALA A 424 1.15 -20.55 22.54
N LEU A 425 1.72 -19.45 23.00
CA LEU A 425 1.31 -18.10 22.60
C LEU A 425 1.54 -17.86 21.10
N GLY A 426 2.70 -18.28 20.57
CA GLY A 426 2.98 -18.19 19.14
C GLY A 426 2.02 -19.05 18.32
N SER A 427 1.77 -20.29 18.74
CA SER A 427 0.81 -21.18 18.09
C SER A 427 -0.61 -20.63 18.15
N PHE A 428 -1.01 -20.00 19.25
CA PHE A 428 -2.31 -19.37 19.38
C PHE A 428 -2.48 -18.23 18.36
N PHE A 429 -1.48 -17.35 18.24
CA PHE A 429 -1.48 -16.26 17.26
C PHE A 429 -1.57 -16.79 15.82
N ILE A 430 -0.81 -17.83 15.48
CA ILE A 430 -0.90 -18.45 14.14
C ILE A 430 -2.26 -19.12 13.93
N ALA A 431 -2.80 -19.82 14.93
CA ALA A 431 -4.08 -20.51 14.82
C ALA A 431 -5.26 -19.55 14.63
N LEU A 432 -5.23 -18.36 15.24
CA LEU A 432 -6.24 -17.32 15.09
C LEU A 432 -6.44 -16.86 13.64
N ASN A 433 -5.47 -17.08 12.74
CA ASN A 433 -5.66 -16.83 11.31
C ASN A 433 -6.84 -17.62 10.72
N ALA A 434 -7.19 -18.78 11.27
CA ALA A 434 -8.38 -19.54 10.88
C ALA A 434 -9.69 -18.74 11.02
N LEU A 435 -9.72 -17.80 11.97
CA LEU A 435 -10.87 -16.96 12.27
C LEU A 435 -10.77 -15.55 11.66
N SER A 436 -9.67 -15.22 10.97
CA SER A 436 -9.46 -13.91 10.32
C SER A 436 -9.30 -14.09 8.81
N ARG A 437 -8.11 -14.56 8.39
CA ARG A 437 -7.76 -14.86 7.00
C ARG A 437 -7.05 -16.22 6.90
N PRO A 438 -7.78 -17.32 6.58
CA PRO A 438 -7.25 -18.69 6.65
C PRO A 438 -6.00 -18.95 5.81
N GLN A 439 -5.77 -18.20 4.73
CA GLN A 439 -4.57 -18.27 3.89
C GLN A 439 -3.29 -18.18 4.74
N PHE A 440 -3.27 -17.35 5.77
CA PHE A 440 -2.11 -17.17 6.64
C PHE A 440 -1.81 -18.38 7.53
N LEU A 441 -2.70 -19.38 7.65
CA LEU A 441 -2.41 -20.63 8.36
C LEU A 441 -1.25 -21.41 7.73
N ILE A 442 -0.90 -21.14 6.47
CA ILE A 442 0.29 -21.74 5.85
C ILE A 442 1.58 -21.41 6.63
N SER A 443 1.60 -20.30 7.38
CA SER A 443 2.70 -19.94 8.26
C SER A 443 2.92 -20.95 9.39
N ALA A 444 1.92 -21.78 9.71
CA ALA A 444 2.08 -22.88 10.66
C ALA A 444 3.18 -23.86 10.25
N PHE A 445 3.42 -24.06 8.95
CA PHE A 445 4.50 -24.90 8.45
C PHE A 445 5.89 -24.32 8.72
N LEU A 446 6.01 -23.02 9.00
CA LEU A 446 7.28 -22.40 9.43
C LEU A 446 7.71 -22.83 10.84
N PHE A 447 6.82 -23.48 11.61
CA PHE A 447 7.19 -24.15 12.85
C PHE A 447 8.26 -25.22 12.63
N LEU A 448 8.16 -25.97 11.52
CA LEU A 448 9.06 -27.08 11.19
C LEU A 448 10.53 -26.65 11.07
N PRO A 449 10.89 -25.64 10.25
CA PRO A 449 12.28 -25.18 10.19
C PRO A 449 12.74 -24.54 11.51
N ILE A 450 11.88 -23.78 12.22
CA ILE A 450 12.27 -23.11 13.48
C ILE A 450 12.63 -24.13 14.56
N PHE A 451 11.84 -25.20 14.72
CA PHE A 451 12.03 -26.21 15.77
C PHE A 451 12.56 -27.55 15.26
N TYR A 452 13.18 -27.58 14.08
CA TYR A 452 13.65 -28.81 13.42
C TYR A 452 14.40 -29.75 14.37
N ASP A 453 15.36 -29.22 15.13
CA ASP A 453 16.22 -30.03 16.02
C ASP A 453 15.45 -30.71 17.16
N LYS A 454 14.26 -30.18 17.50
CA LYS A 454 13.35 -30.76 18.51
C LYS A 454 12.38 -31.79 17.91
N LEU A 455 12.20 -31.77 16.59
CA LEU A 455 11.27 -32.64 15.87
C LEU A 455 11.93 -33.91 15.31
N ILE A 456 13.25 -34.09 15.52
CA ILE A 456 13.97 -35.29 15.09
C ILE A 456 13.51 -36.51 15.93
N PRO A 457 13.19 -37.67 15.30
CA PRO A 457 12.61 -38.84 15.96
C PRO A 457 13.30 -39.31 17.25
N ARG A 458 14.62 -39.17 17.32
CA ARG A 458 15.43 -39.52 18.51
C ARG A 458 14.99 -38.79 19.79
N TYR A 459 14.32 -37.64 19.67
CA TYR A 459 13.89 -36.81 20.79
C TYR A 459 12.36 -36.76 20.99
N LEU A 460 11.56 -37.25 20.02
CA LEU A 460 10.09 -37.15 20.02
C LEU A 460 9.42 -37.88 21.19
N PHE A 461 9.96 -39.02 21.63
CA PHE A 461 9.33 -39.87 22.66
C PHE A 461 9.69 -39.53 24.11
N SER A 462 10.38 -38.40 24.36
CA SER A 462 10.66 -37.96 25.73
C SER A 462 9.48 -37.17 26.32
N LYS A 463 9.23 -37.26 27.65
CA LYS A 463 8.19 -36.47 28.34
C LYS A 463 8.29 -34.96 28.06
N ARG A 464 9.52 -34.43 27.98
CA ARG A 464 9.78 -33.02 27.66
C ARG A 464 9.38 -32.65 26.22
N SER A 465 9.63 -33.56 25.27
CA SER A 465 9.22 -33.35 23.87
C SER A 465 7.70 -33.44 23.71
N LEU A 466 7.05 -34.37 24.41
CA LEU A 466 5.59 -34.46 24.44
C LEU A 466 4.96 -33.17 25.00
N THR A 467 5.46 -32.64 26.13
CA THR A 467 4.95 -31.37 26.67
C THR A 467 5.15 -30.19 25.72
N PHE A 468 6.25 -30.19 24.97
CA PHE A 468 6.52 -29.18 23.95
C PHE A 468 5.54 -29.28 22.77
N LEU A 469 5.33 -30.47 22.23
CA LEU A 469 4.36 -30.73 21.15
C LEU A 469 2.93 -30.42 21.57
N LEU A 470 2.55 -30.80 22.79
CA LEU A 470 1.22 -30.44 23.33
C LEU A 470 1.08 -28.93 23.46
N SER A 471 2.12 -28.21 23.91
CA SER A 471 2.06 -26.75 24.00
C SER A 471 1.91 -26.08 22.62
N SER A 472 2.45 -26.67 21.54
CA SER A 472 2.29 -26.12 20.20
C SER A 472 0.97 -26.50 19.55
N LEU A 473 0.42 -27.69 19.80
CA LEU A 473 -0.81 -28.20 19.17
C LEU A 473 -2.09 -27.78 19.90
N PHE A 474 -2.07 -27.67 21.23
CA PHE A 474 -3.26 -27.34 22.01
C PHE A 474 -3.96 -26.04 21.55
N PRO A 475 -3.23 -24.94 21.25
CA PRO A 475 -3.88 -23.73 20.73
C PRO A 475 -4.58 -23.92 19.39
N PHE A 476 -4.02 -24.73 18.48
CA PHE A 476 -4.67 -25.05 17.21
C PHE A 476 -5.95 -25.86 17.42
N ILE A 477 -5.92 -26.84 18.32
CA ILE A 477 -7.10 -27.63 18.66
C ILE A 477 -8.18 -26.74 19.27
N LEU A 478 -7.82 -25.85 20.20
CA LEU A 478 -8.75 -24.91 20.82
C LEU A 478 -9.45 -24.04 19.77
N VAL A 479 -8.68 -23.42 18.86
CA VAL A 479 -9.24 -22.57 17.81
C VAL A 479 -10.05 -23.40 16.81
N ALA A 480 -9.58 -24.59 16.41
CA ALA A 480 -10.30 -25.46 15.49
C ALA A 480 -11.65 -25.94 16.04
N VAL A 481 -11.71 -26.30 17.33
CA VAL A 481 -12.98 -26.67 18.00
C VAL A 481 -13.93 -25.47 18.05
N SER A 482 -13.41 -24.29 18.39
CA SER A 482 -14.21 -23.05 18.45
C SER A 482 -14.76 -22.67 17.07
N ALA A 483 -13.92 -22.72 16.04
CA ALA A 483 -14.28 -22.47 14.65
C ALA A 483 -15.31 -23.50 14.15
N GLY A 484 -15.07 -24.79 14.43
CA GLY A 484 -15.96 -25.88 14.05
C GLY A 484 -17.34 -25.75 14.70
N TYR A 485 -17.40 -25.37 15.98
CA TYR A 485 -18.66 -25.09 16.65
C TYR A 485 -19.40 -23.90 16.00
N TYR A 486 -18.68 -22.81 15.72
CA TYR A 486 -19.25 -21.64 15.03
C TYR A 486 -19.73 -21.96 13.61
N ASN A 487 -19.07 -22.87 12.91
CA ASN A 487 -19.51 -23.38 11.61
C ASN A 487 -20.74 -24.28 11.73
N TYR A 488 -20.77 -25.16 12.74
CA TYR A 488 -21.88 -26.07 12.99
C TYR A 488 -23.19 -25.31 13.25
N ILE A 489 -23.17 -24.23 14.03
CA ILE A 489 -24.37 -23.44 14.29
C ILE A 489 -24.85 -22.64 13.06
N ARG A 490 -23.97 -22.37 12.07
CA ARG A 490 -24.32 -21.64 10.85
C ARG A 490 -24.78 -22.55 9.71
N PHE A 491 -24.12 -23.69 9.55
CA PHE A 491 -24.22 -24.54 8.36
C PHE A 491 -24.52 -26.02 8.68
N GLY A 492 -24.69 -26.37 9.95
CA GLY A 492 -24.90 -27.76 10.38
C GLY A 492 -23.66 -28.67 10.25
N ASN A 493 -22.50 -28.13 9.84
CA ASN A 493 -21.27 -28.88 9.60
C ASN A 493 -20.04 -28.14 10.12
N VAL A 494 -19.20 -28.82 10.91
CA VAL A 494 -17.98 -28.25 11.51
C VAL A 494 -16.89 -27.89 10.49
N LEU A 495 -16.89 -28.54 9.31
CA LEU A 495 -15.91 -28.30 8.25
C LEU A 495 -16.41 -27.35 7.17
N ASP A 496 -17.65 -26.87 7.26
CA ASP A 496 -18.20 -25.93 6.30
C ASP A 496 -17.93 -24.49 6.73
N PHE A 497 -17.21 -23.73 5.90
CA PHE A 497 -16.87 -22.34 6.17
C PHE A 497 -17.78 -21.36 5.42
N GLY A 498 -18.79 -21.85 4.70
CA GLY A 498 -19.76 -21.03 3.96
C GLY A 498 -19.25 -20.44 2.65
N ALA A 499 -18.00 -20.72 2.27
CA ALA A 499 -17.37 -20.14 1.07
C ALA A 499 -18.09 -20.49 -0.24
N ASN A 500 -18.72 -21.66 -0.30
CA ASN A 500 -19.49 -22.11 -1.46
C ASN A 500 -20.78 -21.30 -1.66
N TYR A 501 -21.32 -20.71 -0.59
CA TYR A 501 -22.62 -20.04 -0.60
C TYR A 501 -22.49 -18.52 -0.66
N ASN A 502 -21.30 -18.00 -0.99
CA ASN A 502 -21.05 -16.57 -1.05
C ASN A 502 -21.68 -15.95 -2.32
N LEU A 503 -22.50 -14.91 -2.13
CA LEU A 503 -23.17 -14.15 -3.19
C LEU A 503 -22.21 -13.15 -3.85
N THR A 504 -21.28 -13.68 -4.63
CA THR A 504 -20.21 -12.91 -5.28
C THR A 504 -20.37 -12.91 -6.80
N SER A 505 -19.30 -12.53 -7.52
CA SER A 505 -19.25 -12.49 -8.97
C SER A 505 -19.24 -13.87 -9.65
N ASN A 506 -18.93 -14.94 -8.92
CA ASN A 506 -18.87 -16.31 -9.44
C ASN A 506 -19.66 -17.26 -8.55
N ASP A 507 -20.27 -18.25 -9.19
CA ASP A 507 -20.85 -19.40 -8.51
C ASP A 507 -19.72 -20.28 -7.94
N MET A 508 -19.50 -20.15 -6.62
CA MET A 508 -18.44 -20.86 -5.91
C MET A 508 -18.73 -22.35 -5.75
N THR A 509 -19.99 -22.79 -5.93
CA THR A 509 -20.38 -24.21 -5.82
C THR A 509 -19.79 -25.06 -6.94
N VAL A 510 -19.49 -24.46 -8.09
CA VAL A 510 -18.99 -25.15 -9.31
C VAL A 510 -17.67 -24.62 -9.85
N ARG A 511 -17.06 -23.59 -9.25
CA ARG A 511 -15.86 -22.90 -9.78
C ARG A 511 -14.66 -23.81 -10.08
N GLY A 512 -14.44 -24.83 -9.23
CA GLY A 512 -13.41 -25.85 -9.40
C GLY A 512 -11.96 -25.34 -9.51
N PHE A 513 -11.03 -26.29 -9.73
CA PHE A 513 -9.61 -26.00 -9.95
C PHE A 513 -9.28 -26.07 -11.45
N VAL A 514 -8.63 -25.04 -11.99
CA VAL A 514 -8.27 -24.97 -13.42
C VAL A 514 -6.80 -24.63 -13.59
N ALA A 515 -5.99 -25.62 -13.98
CA ALA A 515 -4.53 -25.48 -14.10
C ALA A 515 -4.10 -24.33 -15.04
N ASN A 516 -4.88 -24.04 -16.10
CA ASN A 516 -4.59 -22.98 -17.06
C ASN A 516 -4.54 -21.56 -16.43
N ARG A 517 -5.10 -21.37 -15.23
CA ARG A 517 -5.02 -20.09 -14.50
C ARG A 517 -3.66 -19.88 -13.83
N ILE A 518 -2.91 -20.95 -13.53
CA ILE A 518 -1.66 -20.90 -12.75
C ILE A 518 -0.57 -20.05 -13.41
N PRO A 519 -0.23 -20.25 -14.71
CA PRO A 519 0.86 -19.48 -15.33
C PRO A 519 0.56 -17.98 -15.30
N LEU A 520 -0.71 -17.62 -15.51
CA LEU A 520 -1.16 -16.23 -15.47
C LEU A 520 -1.02 -15.62 -14.07
N GLY A 521 -1.42 -16.35 -13.02
CA GLY A 521 -1.24 -15.93 -11.63
C GLY A 521 0.23 -15.76 -11.25
N LEU A 522 1.06 -16.76 -11.53
CA LEU A 522 2.50 -16.71 -11.25
C LEU A 522 3.18 -15.55 -11.97
N PHE A 523 2.87 -15.32 -13.25
CA PHE A 523 3.42 -14.19 -14.00
C PHE A 523 2.98 -12.86 -13.40
N THR A 524 1.67 -12.67 -13.19
CA THR A 524 1.09 -11.42 -12.69
C THR A 524 1.62 -11.05 -11.31
N TYR A 525 1.67 -12.02 -10.38
CA TYR A 525 2.09 -11.77 -9.01
C TYR A 525 3.60 -11.66 -8.82
N LEU A 526 4.43 -12.32 -9.64
CA LEU A 526 5.88 -12.34 -9.44
C LEU A 526 6.65 -11.49 -10.45
N LEU A 527 6.34 -11.62 -11.74
CA LEU A 527 7.23 -11.20 -12.83
C LEU A 527 6.72 -10.02 -13.65
N GLN A 528 5.45 -9.63 -13.50
CA GLN A 528 4.88 -8.57 -14.30
C GLN A 528 5.65 -7.25 -14.12
N PRO A 529 6.11 -6.61 -15.20
CA PRO A 529 6.74 -5.30 -15.09
C PRO A 529 5.78 -4.24 -14.55
N VAL A 530 6.35 -3.19 -13.94
CA VAL A 530 5.59 -1.98 -13.60
C VAL A 530 5.29 -1.23 -14.88
N ASP A 531 4.03 -0.80 -15.05
CA ASP A 531 3.64 0.08 -16.15
C ASP A 531 3.73 1.53 -15.69
N VAL A 532 4.52 2.33 -16.41
CA VAL A 532 4.95 3.67 -16.02
C VAL A 532 4.28 4.69 -16.94
N ASP A 533 3.83 5.78 -16.33
CA ASP A 533 3.29 6.95 -17.03
C ASP A 533 4.17 8.18 -16.75
N PHE A 534 4.12 9.18 -17.63
CA PHE A 534 4.76 10.48 -17.40
C PHE A 534 3.85 11.45 -16.63
N LEU A 535 2.60 11.04 -16.36
CA LEU A 535 1.68 11.75 -15.49
C LEU A 535 1.77 11.22 -14.06
N PHE A 536 1.82 12.11 -13.08
CA PHE A 536 1.75 11.72 -11.67
C PHE A 536 0.46 10.91 -11.41
N PRO A 537 0.52 9.78 -10.68
CA PRO A 537 1.62 9.31 -9.82
C PRO A 537 2.66 8.40 -10.48
N TYR A 538 2.81 8.46 -11.80
CA TYR A 538 3.86 7.83 -12.63
C TYR A 538 3.79 6.32 -12.78
N ILE A 539 2.81 5.67 -12.18
CA ILE A 539 2.52 4.26 -12.43
C ILE A 539 1.02 4.11 -12.68
N LYS A 540 0.67 3.18 -13.55
CA LYS A 540 -0.71 2.91 -13.94
C LYS A 540 -1.04 1.43 -13.82
N PRO A 541 -2.34 1.07 -13.80
CA PRO A 541 -2.71 -0.32 -13.69
C PRO A 541 -2.21 -1.12 -14.89
N THR A 542 -1.60 -2.26 -14.60
CA THR A 542 -0.96 -3.10 -15.59
C THR A 542 -1.99 -4.04 -16.25
N SER A 543 -1.87 -4.26 -17.56
CA SER A 543 -2.76 -5.16 -18.31
C SER A 543 -2.08 -6.47 -18.68
N VAL A 544 -2.64 -7.62 -18.24
CA VAL A 544 -2.25 -8.95 -18.73
C VAL A 544 -3.41 -9.60 -19.49
N THR A 545 -3.26 -9.70 -20.81
CA THR A 545 -4.17 -10.45 -21.66
C THR A 545 -3.74 -11.92 -21.72
N ALA A 546 -4.71 -12.83 -21.71
CA ALA A 546 -4.48 -14.27 -21.84
C ALA A 546 -5.48 -14.85 -22.83
N LYS A 547 -5.08 -15.83 -23.64
CA LYS A 547 -5.97 -16.58 -24.55
C LYS A 547 -6.88 -17.58 -23.82
N TYR A 548 -6.91 -17.55 -22.49
CA TYR A 548 -7.74 -18.45 -21.69
C TYR A 548 -9.21 -18.06 -21.86
N LEU A 549 -9.99 -18.91 -22.53
CA LEU A 549 -11.42 -18.75 -22.78
C LEU A 549 -12.26 -19.17 -21.55
N GLY A 550 -11.91 -18.66 -20.38
CA GLY A 550 -12.65 -18.85 -19.14
C GLY A 550 -12.52 -17.65 -18.23
N VAL A 551 -13.36 -17.58 -17.19
CA VAL A 551 -13.35 -16.45 -16.26
C VAL A 551 -12.21 -16.62 -15.25
N THR A 552 -11.36 -15.60 -15.16
CA THR A 552 -10.42 -15.38 -14.04
C THR A 552 -10.78 -14.03 -13.46
N ILE A 553 -11.24 -13.98 -12.20
CA ILE A 553 -11.45 -12.69 -11.52
C ILE A 553 -10.10 -11.97 -11.47
N LYS A 554 -10.08 -10.73 -11.96
CA LYS A 554 -8.92 -9.85 -11.86
C LYS A 554 -9.36 -8.47 -11.41
N GLU A 555 -8.69 -7.95 -10.40
CA GLU A 555 -8.62 -6.51 -10.17
C GLU A 555 -7.29 -5.99 -10.73
N PRO A 556 -7.21 -4.72 -11.13
CA PRO A 556 -5.97 -4.16 -11.61
C PRO A 556 -4.83 -4.25 -10.59
N THR A 557 -3.65 -4.67 -11.06
CA THR A 557 -2.40 -4.75 -10.29
C THR A 557 -1.37 -3.76 -10.85
N PHE A 558 -0.35 -3.41 -10.06
CA PHE A 558 0.63 -2.36 -10.40
C PHE A 558 2.05 -2.89 -10.67
N GLY A 559 2.14 -4.18 -10.98
CA GLY A 559 3.39 -4.91 -11.20
C GLY A 559 3.55 -6.10 -10.26
N GLY A 560 4.40 -7.06 -10.65
CA GLY A 560 4.75 -8.24 -9.88
C GLY A 560 5.80 -7.96 -8.80
N LEU A 561 5.89 -8.83 -7.81
CA LEU A 561 6.70 -8.62 -6.60
C LEU A 561 8.17 -8.31 -6.91
N PHE A 562 8.77 -9.00 -7.89
CA PHE A 562 10.15 -8.80 -8.28
C PHE A 562 10.41 -7.47 -9.01
N ALA A 563 9.37 -6.88 -9.60
CA ALA A 563 9.44 -5.56 -10.23
C ALA A 563 9.20 -4.44 -9.20
N ILE A 564 8.20 -4.59 -8.34
CA ILE A 564 7.81 -3.56 -7.35
C ILE A 564 8.74 -3.53 -6.13
N SER A 565 9.44 -4.63 -5.85
CA SER A 565 10.44 -4.71 -4.78
C SER A 565 11.67 -5.46 -5.26
N SER A 566 12.67 -4.73 -5.75
CA SER A 566 13.94 -5.31 -6.18
C SER A 566 14.61 -6.15 -5.09
N PHE A 567 14.43 -5.78 -3.82
CA PHE A 567 14.91 -6.55 -2.67
C PHE A 567 14.48 -8.03 -2.67
N SER A 568 13.28 -8.34 -3.17
CA SER A 568 12.77 -9.70 -3.23
C SER A 568 13.64 -10.64 -4.07
N TRP A 569 14.43 -10.14 -5.03
CA TRP A 569 15.40 -10.93 -5.80
C TRP A 569 16.45 -11.62 -4.93
N LEU A 570 16.76 -11.09 -3.74
CA LEU A 570 17.69 -11.73 -2.82
C LEU A 570 17.18 -13.09 -2.31
N SER A 571 15.88 -13.35 -2.39
CA SER A 571 15.32 -14.67 -2.06
C SER A 571 15.90 -15.78 -2.96
N MET A 572 16.31 -15.47 -4.19
CA MET A 572 16.94 -16.43 -5.10
C MET A 572 18.33 -16.87 -4.59
N LEU A 573 19.01 -16.02 -3.81
CA LEU A 573 20.33 -16.33 -3.27
C LEU A 573 20.27 -17.41 -2.18
N THR A 574 19.09 -17.68 -1.61
CA THR A 574 18.87 -18.76 -0.63
C THR A 574 19.25 -20.14 -1.20
N PHE A 575 19.11 -20.33 -2.51
CA PHE A 575 19.44 -21.60 -3.18
C PHE A 575 20.94 -21.77 -3.47
N ILE A 576 21.73 -20.69 -3.39
CA ILE A 576 23.17 -20.77 -3.56
C ILE A 576 23.77 -21.52 -2.36
N ARG A 577 24.79 -22.35 -2.62
CA ARG A 577 25.47 -23.13 -1.59
C ARG A 577 26.20 -22.17 -0.64
N SER A 578 25.95 -22.32 0.66
CA SER A 578 26.75 -21.69 1.69
C SER A 578 27.94 -22.60 1.95
N ASP A 579 29.17 -22.09 1.77
CA ASP A 579 30.41 -22.87 1.87
C ASP A 579 30.80 -23.18 3.32
N ASN A 580 30.03 -22.69 4.30
CA ASN A 580 30.28 -22.94 5.71
C ASN A 580 29.43 -24.12 6.25
N PRO A 581 29.99 -25.34 6.35
CA PRO A 581 29.28 -26.50 6.88
C PRO A 581 28.96 -26.42 8.38
N SER A 582 29.55 -25.47 9.11
CA SER A 582 29.36 -25.29 10.56
C SER A 582 28.23 -24.31 10.93
N ALA A 583 27.64 -23.61 9.96
CA ALA A 583 26.56 -22.66 10.20
C ALA A 583 25.23 -23.34 10.54
N ASP A 584 24.44 -22.73 11.42
CA ASP A 584 23.07 -23.18 11.71
C ASP A 584 22.25 -23.17 10.41
N LYS A 585 21.61 -24.31 10.10
CA LYS A 585 20.80 -24.49 8.88
C LYS A 585 19.38 -23.95 9.02
N THR A 586 18.96 -23.55 10.22
CA THR A 586 17.62 -23.01 10.51
C THR A 586 17.26 -21.85 9.58
N PRO A 587 18.09 -20.79 9.41
CA PRO A 587 17.73 -19.66 8.57
C PRO A 587 17.51 -20.10 7.12
N LYS A 588 18.39 -20.95 6.57
CA LYS A 588 18.23 -21.47 5.21
C LYS A 588 16.96 -22.30 5.04
N ARG A 589 16.65 -23.19 6.00
CA ARG A 589 15.39 -23.97 5.97
C ARG A 589 14.15 -23.07 6.08
N LEU A 590 14.20 -22.04 6.94
CA LEU A 590 13.12 -21.07 7.10
C LEU A 590 12.90 -20.27 5.81
N ALA A 591 13.97 -19.81 5.18
CA ALA A 591 13.92 -19.10 3.91
C ALA A 591 13.30 -19.96 2.78
N ILE A 592 13.76 -21.21 2.62
CA ILE A 592 13.19 -22.15 1.64
C ILE A 592 11.71 -22.44 1.93
N ALA A 593 11.36 -22.74 3.18
CA ALA A 593 9.98 -22.99 3.58
C ALA A 593 9.08 -21.77 3.29
N SER A 594 9.61 -20.56 3.48
CA SER A 594 8.88 -19.32 3.18
C SER A 594 8.62 -19.17 1.68
N ILE A 595 9.61 -19.43 0.81
CA ILE A 595 9.42 -19.41 -0.65
C ILE A 595 8.37 -20.44 -1.08
N ILE A 596 8.45 -21.67 -0.57
CA ILE A 596 7.48 -22.73 -0.89
C ILE A 596 6.07 -22.32 -0.48
N ALA A 597 5.91 -21.80 0.75
CA ALA A 597 4.63 -21.31 1.23
C ALA A 597 4.09 -20.16 0.36
N ALA A 598 4.94 -19.22 -0.07
CA ALA A 598 4.52 -18.13 -0.94
C ALA A 598 3.99 -18.64 -2.29
N LEU A 599 4.68 -19.61 -2.91
CA LEU A 599 4.25 -20.20 -4.18
C LEU A 599 2.92 -20.94 -4.05
N ILE A 600 2.70 -21.66 -2.95
CA ILE A 600 1.43 -22.32 -2.67
C ILE A 600 0.30 -21.29 -2.54
N LEU A 601 0.55 -20.17 -1.82
CA LEU A 601 -0.44 -19.11 -1.69
C LEU A 601 -0.77 -18.43 -3.02
N ILE A 602 0.23 -18.10 -3.83
CA ILE A 602 0.00 -17.51 -5.15
C ILE A 602 -0.91 -18.41 -6.00
N ILE A 603 -0.66 -19.72 -5.97
CA ILE A 603 -1.50 -20.70 -6.68
C ILE A 603 -2.90 -20.74 -6.07
N ALA A 604 -3.02 -20.82 -4.75
CA ALA A 604 -4.30 -20.87 -4.06
C ALA A 604 -5.17 -19.64 -4.33
N ASP A 605 -4.60 -18.43 -4.18
CA ASP A 605 -5.30 -17.16 -4.42
C ASP A 605 -5.78 -17.08 -5.85
N THR A 606 -4.93 -17.45 -6.83
CA THR A 606 -5.28 -17.46 -8.25
C THR A 606 -6.45 -18.40 -8.55
N GLN A 607 -6.55 -19.54 -7.86
CA GLN A 607 -7.58 -20.54 -8.11
C GLN A 607 -8.89 -20.20 -7.40
N MET A 608 -8.81 -19.91 -6.11
CA MET A 608 -9.97 -19.76 -5.22
C MET A 608 -10.64 -18.41 -5.38
N ALA A 609 -9.86 -17.32 -5.41
CA ALA A 609 -10.39 -15.96 -5.42
C ALA A 609 -10.12 -15.27 -6.76
N GLY A 610 -8.86 -15.05 -7.11
CA GLY A 610 -8.46 -14.41 -8.35
C GLY A 610 -7.13 -13.69 -8.23
N ILE A 611 -6.89 -12.75 -9.15
CA ILE A 611 -5.69 -11.93 -9.16
C ILE A 611 -6.03 -10.50 -8.73
N LEU A 612 -5.59 -10.10 -7.54
CA LEU A 612 -5.98 -8.83 -6.93
C LEU A 612 -4.79 -8.17 -6.21
N GLN A 613 -4.72 -6.84 -6.22
CA GLN A 613 -3.60 -6.11 -5.61
C GLN A 613 -3.50 -6.33 -4.09
N ARG A 614 -4.64 -6.47 -3.37
CA ARG A 614 -4.63 -6.73 -1.92
C ARG A 614 -4.03 -8.09 -1.54
N TYR A 615 -4.01 -9.08 -2.45
CA TYR A 615 -3.48 -10.42 -2.17
C TYR A 615 -1.95 -10.51 -2.22
N PHE A 616 -1.26 -9.45 -2.68
CA PHE A 616 0.18 -9.33 -2.43
C PHE A 616 0.49 -9.44 -0.93
N SER A 617 -0.42 -8.99 -0.07
CA SER A 617 -0.30 -9.09 1.38
C SER A 617 -0.26 -10.51 1.92
N ASP A 618 -0.79 -11.49 1.18
CA ASP A 618 -0.87 -12.87 1.63
C ASP A 618 0.49 -13.58 1.53
N PHE A 619 1.25 -13.30 0.47
CA PHE A 619 2.49 -14.04 0.15
C PHE A 619 3.75 -13.19 0.12
N SER A 620 3.69 -11.87 -0.07
CA SER A 620 4.90 -11.05 -0.31
C SER A 620 5.83 -11.07 0.89
N TRP A 621 5.28 -11.03 2.11
CA TRP A 621 6.07 -11.09 3.34
C TRP A 621 6.89 -12.38 3.48
N LEU A 622 6.45 -13.51 2.91
CA LEU A 622 7.19 -14.77 2.92
C LEU A 622 8.44 -14.70 2.02
N ILE A 623 8.29 -14.16 0.81
CA ILE A 623 9.42 -13.96 -0.11
C ILE A 623 10.39 -12.92 0.47
N LEU A 624 9.86 -11.84 1.04
CA LEU A 624 10.66 -10.80 1.71
C LEU A 624 11.37 -11.33 2.95
N LEU A 625 10.77 -12.25 3.72
CA LEU A 625 11.43 -12.94 4.83
C LEU A 625 12.63 -13.75 4.33
N SER A 626 12.49 -14.49 3.23
CA SER A 626 13.59 -15.21 2.59
C SER A 626 14.70 -14.28 2.12
N ALA A 627 14.35 -13.19 1.44
CA ALA A 627 15.28 -12.16 0.99
C ALA A 627 16.03 -11.50 2.15
N SER A 628 15.34 -11.26 3.26
CA SER A 628 15.90 -10.69 4.50
C SER A 628 16.93 -11.60 5.14
N ILE A 629 16.64 -12.90 5.21
CA ILE A 629 17.58 -13.92 5.70
C ILE A 629 18.84 -13.94 4.82
N ALA A 630 18.67 -13.94 3.50
CA ALA A 630 19.81 -13.92 2.58
C ALA A 630 20.65 -12.63 2.73
N ALA A 631 20.02 -11.47 2.88
CA ALA A 631 20.70 -10.19 3.11
C ALA A 631 21.50 -10.18 4.41
N MET A 632 20.94 -10.72 5.50
CA MET A 632 21.64 -10.85 6.79
C MET A 632 22.79 -11.85 6.69
N GLU A 633 22.61 -13.00 6.03
CA GLU A 633 23.66 -14.01 5.84
C GLU A 633 24.87 -13.43 5.11
N ILE A 634 24.66 -12.73 3.99
CA ILE A 634 25.74 -12.08 3.22
C ILE A 634 26.43 -11.01 4.06
N SER A 635 25.67 -10.22 4.83
CA SER A 635 26.22 -9.17 5.68
C SER A 635 27.09 -9.71 6.83
N ASN A 636 26.77 -10.91 7.32
CA ASN A 636 27.45 -11.54 8.46
C ASN A 636 28.59 -12.47 8.04
N SER A 637 28.63 -12.91 6.79
CA SER A 637 29.64 -13.87 6.32
C SER A 637 31.06 -13.29 6.41
N PRO A 638 31.98 -13.95 7.13
CA PRO A 638 33.38 -13.53 7.19
C PRO A 638 34.14 -13.88 5.89
N GLU A 639 33.73 -14.93 5.18
CA GLU A 639 34.38 -15.44 3.96
C GLU A 639 34.08 -14.59 2.72
N LYS A 640 32.98 -13.81 2.75
CA LYS A 640 32.62 -12.94 1.62
C LYS A 640 33.58 -11.76 1.52
N SER A 641 34.11 -11.56 0.32
CA SER A 641 35.03 -10.47 -0.01
C SER A 641 34.45 -9.10 0.33
N HIS A 642 35.34 -8.12 0.53
CA HIS A 642 34.93 -6.73 0.69
C HIS A 642 34.00 -6.27 -0.44
N THR A 643 34.27 -6.70 -1.68
CA THR A 643 33.42 -6.45 -2.85
C THR A 643 32.00 -6.96 -2.68
N ALA A 644 31.78 -8.18 -2.18
CA ALA A 644 30.44 -8.72 -1.97
C ALA A 644 29.66 -7.92 -0.91
N LYS A 645 30.34 -7.47 0.16
CA LYS A 645 29.76 -6.60 1.19
C LYS A 645 29.42 -5.21 0.63
N THR A 646 30.24 -4.70 -0.27
CA THR A 646 29.98 -3.43 -0.96
C THR A 646 28.76 -3.53 -1.87
N VAL A 647 28.67 -4.60 -2.67
CA VAL A 647 27.54 -4.84 -3.57
C VAL A 647 26.22 -4.94 -2.80
N ILE A 648 26.16 -5.74 -1.72
CA ILE A 648 24.91 -5.87 -0.94
C ILE A 648 24.51 -4.55 -0.27
N ARG A 649 25.46 -3.75 0.24
CA ARG A 649 25.16 -2.44 0.84
C ARG A 649 24.60 -1.46 -0.19
N THR A 650 25.21 -1.38 -1.37
CA THR A 650 24.70 -0.57 -2.49
C THR A 650 23.31 -1.04 -2.88
N PHE A 651 23.14 -2.35 -3.07
CA PHE A 651 21.88 -2.94 -3.50
C PHE A 651 20.74 -2.68 -2.49
N LEU A 652 21.00 -2.84 -1.19
CA LEU A 652 20.01 -2.55 -0.15
C LEU A 652 19.61 -1.07 -0.13
N THR A 653 20.59 -0.17 -0.31
CA THR A 653 20.33 1.28 -0.36
C THR A 653 19.46 1.65 -1.55
N LEU A 654 19.82 1.15 -2.75
CA LEU A 654 19.03 1.37 -3.97
C LEU A 654 17.64 0.74 -3.86
N SER A 655 17.54 -0.47 -3.29
CA SER A 655 16.27 -1.16 -3.09
C SER A 655 15.35 -0.38 -2.15
N LEU A 656 15.88 0.22 -1.09
CA LEU A 656 15.11 1.07 -0.19
C LEU A 656 14.60 2.32 -0.90
N ILE A 657 15.43 2.99 -1.70
CA ILE A 657 15.04 4.18 -2.46
C ILE A 657 13.93 3.84 -3.47
N LEU A 658 14.12 2.79 -4.26
CA LEU A 658 13.12 2.32 -5.22
C LEU A 658 11.82 1.91 -4.53
N CYS A 659 11.91 1.23 -3.38
CA CYS A 659 10.75 0.89 -2.56
C CYS A 659 10.01 2.16 -2.12
N ILE A 660 10.69 3.16 -1.56
CA ILE A 660 10.06 4.41 -1.12
C ILE A 660 9.39 5.13 -2.29
N LEU A 661 10.06 5.25 -3.44
CA LEU A 661 9.51 5.91 -4.62
C LEU A 661 8.26 5.19 -5.14
N TYR A 662 8.33 3.86 -5.30
CA TYR A 662 7.19 3.07 -5.76
C TYR A 662 6.01 3.15 -4.79
N GLN A 663 6.25 3.02 -3.48
CA GLN A 663 5.18 3.05 -2.47
C GLN A 663 4.58 4.45 -2.32
N LEU A 664 5.37 5.50 -2.51
CA LEU A 664 4.87 6.87 -2.58
C LEU A 664 3.91 7.01 -3.76
N SER A 665 4.31 6.57 -4.96
CA SER A 665 3.42 6.58 -6.13
C SER A 665 2.14 5.78 -5.89
N LEU A 666 2.26 4.56 -5.37
CA LEU A 666 1.11 3.69 -5.09
C LEU A 666 0.12 4.33 -4.11
N SER A 667 0.60 5.14 -3.17
CA SER A 667 -0.24 5.83 -2.17
C SER A 667 -1.21 6.86 -2.78
N PHE A 668 -1.05 7.22 -4.05
CA PHE A 668 -1.91 8.15 -4.78
C PHE A 668 -2.81 7.48 -5.83
N ILE A 669 -2.77 6.15 -5.94
CA ILE A 669 -3.53 5.42 -6.96
C ILE A 669 -4.65 4.62 -6.34
N ASP A 670 -5.86 5.03 -6.67
CA ASP A 670 -7.06 4.21 -6.49
C ASP A 670 -7.62 3.85 -7.87
N ILE A 671 -8.33 2.73 -7.96
CA ILE A 671 -8.96 2.26 -9.20
C ILE A 671 -10.38 2.82 -9.31
N THR A 672 -11.03 3.05 -8.17
CA THR A 672 -12.46 3.35 -8.09
C THR A 672 -12.73 4.79 -7.68
N HIS A 673 -12.11 5.25 -6.59
CA HIS A 673 -12.34 6.57 -6.03
C HIS A 673 -11.01 7.26 -5.77
N THR A 674 -10.47 7.91 -6.81
CA THR A 674 -9.13 8.50 -6.76
C THR A 674 -9.08 9.73 -5.86
N LEU A 675 -7.93 9.96 -5.21
CA LEU A 675 -7.68 11.20 -4.48
C LEU A 675 -7.81 12.44 -5.37
N SER A 676 -7.54 12.33 -6.67
CA SER A 676 -7.74 13.43 -7.62
C SER A 676 -9.20 13.85 -7.78
N GLN A 677 -10.16 12.96 -7.46
CA GLN A 677 -11.60 13.22 -7.50
C GLN A 677 -12.15 13.57 -6.12
N THR A 678 -11.80 12.81 -5.08
CA THR A 678 -12.36 12.98 -3.73
C THR A 678 -11.70 14.13 -2.96
N GLU A 679 -10.41 14.38 -3.21
CA GLU A 679 -9.58 15.33 -2.46
C GLU A 679 -8.61 16.08 -3.42
N PRO A 680 -9.14 16.77 -4.45
CA PRO A 680 -8.34 17.31 -5.55
C PRO A 680 -7.23 18.26 -5.08
N GLU A 681 -7.51 19.15 -4.12
CA GLU A 681 -6.49 20.07 -3.60
C GLU A 681 -5.30 19.33 -2.98
N LYS A 682 -5.55 18.27 -2.20
CA LYS A 682 -4.48 17.45 -1.61
C LYS A 682 -3.66 16.75 -2.69
N PHE A 683 -4.33 16.16 -3.68
CA PHE A 683 -3.67 15.45 -4.78
C PHE A 683 -2.79 16.41 -5.61
N TYR A 684 -3.35 17.52 -6.09
CA TYR A 684 -2.63 18.45 -6.96
C TYR A 684 -1.60 19.30 -6.21
N SER A 685 -1.78 19.54 -4.91
CA SER A 685 -0.72 20.15 -4.06
C SER A 685 0.53 19.29 -4.02
N VAL A 686 0.39 17.96 -4.02
CA VAL A 686 1.53 17.04 -4.08
C VAL A 686 2.01 16.85 -5.53
N SER A 687 1.09 16.63 -6.48
CA SER A 687 1.44 16.42 -7.89
C SER A 687 2.28 17.57 -8.45
N SER A 688 1.88 18.81 -8.16
CA SER A 688 2.56 20.02 -8.62
C SER A 688 3.98 20.20 -8.04
N LEU A 689 4.37 19.42 -7.03
CA LEU A 689 5.76 19.36 -6.57
C LEU A 689 6.65 18.63 -7.58
N PHE A 690 6.09 17.63 -8.28
CA PHE A 690 6.81 16.76 -9.20
C PHE A 690 6.53 17.06 -10.69
N GLU A 691 5.47 17.82 -10.98
CA GLU A 691 5.18 18.33 -12.32
C GLU A 691 5.92 19.66 -12.57
N PHE A 692 7.06 19.58 -13.26
CA PHE A 692 7.90 20.75 -13.58
C PHE A 692 8.11 20.97 -15.09
N LEU A 693 7.72 20.02 -15.94
CA LEU A 693 7.83 20.10 -17.41
C LEU A 693 6.48 20.26 -18.12
N SER A 694 5.35 20.22 -17.41
CA SER A 694 4.03 20.52 -17.96
C SER A 694 3.81 22.01 -18.23
#